data_AF-A0A1W0A645-F1
#
_entry.id   AF-A0A1W0A645-F1
#
_cell.length_a   1.000
_cell.length_b   1.000
_cell.length_c   1.000
_cell.angle_alpha   90.00
_cell.angle_beta   90.00
_cell.angle_gamma   90.00
#
_symmetry.space_group_name_H-M   'P 1'
#
loop_
_entity.id
_entity.type
_entity.pdbx_description
1 polymer ?
#
loop_
_entity_poly.entity_id
_entity_poly.type
_entity_poly.pdbx_seq_one_letter_code
_entity_poly.pdbx_strand_id
1 'polypeptide(L)'
;MASTGFATDDGTRILQETVAIHEAERPVVDIELFYDVVATAALIQSHNYRSIALQFPDALLSDALQVQLLLKDALGGYDYTRMFVLGDTSYGSCCVDEVAAQHLKADCVVHYGRACLSPTSLLPVIYVFGNAPCAIVDVVNGLQSTITSLDDKSTFVVIYEPFYAYMANDMTMALQKAHENKKFVCSSMQTMYIPTEAVEDSGKTTIGGLTIPMASEQLFSESTTLIYIGKETSHLTNILLRCGETPCYSFNPVTKECRLEGASINRTLNKRYFMVQKAKEAQVIGILMGTLGVAKYLDVVNTMQSLISKCGRKSYTFVVGKINVPKLSNFAEIDLFVLVACPENTLFDSTEYFKPIITPYELSLALDDSLQWSAQYKSDFQDVLPTLENTCDTIEDIPMNDEPYFSLITGTYVQQSHLQSDSEDDQEEMESSTALISKQKNQLIAFKSEAAEFLAKREYKGLEPRIGESTPHAAILHNSNSNYISEASQRQLTPSKRCSYIMRSIIATLAHFFLFVSAKFLNLNFGIGGNFPIAYPTSNTSSISALTLKFSDATASIFALQFANFSLPPTDYLVLQSLTDPTFKSIQLLGSQYFGKFNAPIVPGQGVRIDIYTSLTSPSTFGFAITGYQNILEDVVRRKNGTTESLCGTDDSQDAACFRSNPKLFKSSNAIARIVIKRDKTLFGCTAWLHGCEGHLITNNHCIHDSIDAQNTQIEFLAQAGQCPPPNANAAQLCNRPLACRGQQYLGPVTFVYTNSALDYTVIKLDSSVVASYGFLTMRPTGPNIGEPAYIVTHPKAWGKRISYKDGQGQAVLQKAPVPNVKYNLDTQDMSSGSPVLSMIDNKVIALHHAGFVDCPNYGIRSNLIYADLKKNNLLPSYCGKS
;
A
#
# COMPACT_ATOMS: atom_id res chain seq x y z
N MET A 1 -8.59 32.80 -13.58
CA MET A 1 -9.52 32.78 -12.43
C MET A 1 -8.94 31.84 -11.39
N ALA A 2 -8.63 32.36 -10.21
CA ALA A 2 -8.10 31.57 -9.09
C ALA A 2 -9.21 30.67 -8.53
N SER A 3 -8.92 29.38 -8.41
CA SER A 3 -9.79 28.39 -7.78
C SER A 3 -9.41 28.28 -6.30
N THR A 4 -10.06 29.10 -5.47
CA THR A 4 -10.10 28.93 -4.01
C THR A 4 -10.84 27.64 -3.68
N GLY A 5 -10.11 26.64 -3.22
CA GLY A 5 -10.66 25.34 -2.80
C GLY A 5 -9.81 24.70 -1.72
N PHE A 6 -9.54 25.42 -0.64
CA PHE A 6 -9.09 24.79 0.61
C PHE A 6 -10.31 24.08 1.22
N ALA A 7 -10.39 22.77 1.04
CA ALA A 7 -11.27 21.95 1.87
C ALA A 7 -10.66 21.91 3.27
N THR A 8 -11.35 22.49 4.24
CA THR A 8 -11.06 22.34 5.67
C THR A 8 -11.37 20.90 6.08
N ASP A 9 -10.40 20.02 5.89
CA ASP A 9 -10.32 18.72 6.56
C ASP A 9 -9.85 19.00 7.99
N ASP A 10 -10.68 18.70 8.98
CA ASP A 10 -10.44 18.91 10.42
C ASP A 10 -9.40 17.94 11.01
N GLY A 11 -8.62 17.28 10.15
CA GLY A 11 -7.64 16.27 10.49
C GLY A 11 -8.25 14.90 10.75
N THR A 12 -9.59 14.76 10.71
CA THR A 12 -10.24 13.45 10.90
C THR A 12 -9.88 12.48 9.79
N ARG A 13 -9.66 12.95 8.55
CA ARG A 13 -9.27 12.06 7.44
C ARG A 13 -7.89 11.44 7.63
N ILE A 14 -6.93 12.17 8.23
CA ILE A 14 -5.58 11.65 8.54
C ILE A 14 -5.62 10.72 9.76
N LEU A 15 -6.46 11.03 10.75
CA LEU A 15 -6.69 10.15 11.90
C LEU A 15 -7.46 8.87 11.54
N GLN A 16 -8.27 8.90 10.47
CA GLN A 16 -9.04 7.78 9.94
C GLN A 16 -8.33 7.05 8.79
N GLU A 17 -7.18 7.52 8.36
CA GLU A 17 -6.37 6.88 7.31
C GLU A 17 -5.74 5.62 7.90
N THR A 18 -6.36 4.46 7.65
CA THR A 18 -5.73 3.16 7.92
C THR A 18 -4.53 3.00 6.99
N VAL A 19 -3.33 3.19 7.53
CA VAL A 19 -2.10 2.76 6.87
C VAL A 19 -2.20 1.26 6.69
N ALA A 20 -2.16 0.80 5.43
CA ALA A 20 -2.03 -0.61 5.14
C ALA A 20 -0.70 -1.09 5.75
N ILE A 21 -0.76 -1.79 6.89
CA ILE A 21 0.38 -2.55 7.39
C ILE A 21 0.62 -3.61 6.32
N HIS A 22 1.69 -3.47 5.55
CA HIS A 22 2.17 -4.56 4.70
C HIS A 22 2.36 -5.78 5.62
N GLU A 23 1.46 -6.77 5.49
CA GLU A 23 1.55 -8.03 6.24
C GLU A 23 2.95 -8.62 6.10
N ALA A 24 3.42 -9.17 7.23
CA ALA A 24 4.81 -9.32 7.61
C ALA A 24 5.76 -9.82 6.50
N GLU A 25 6.89 -9.12 6.34
CA GLU A 25 8.07 -9.65 5.60
C GLU A 25 8.67 -10.91 6.26
N ARG A 26 8.14 -11.32 7.40
CA ARG A 26 8.67 -12.41 8.18
C ARG A 26 8.31 -13.78 7.57
N PRO A 27 9.29 -14.62 7.21
CA PRO A 27 9.04 -15.98 6.80
C PRO A 27 8.47 -16.84 7.95
N VAL A 28 7.67 -17.87 7.62
CA VAL A 28 7.11 -18.81 8.60
C VAL A 28 8.22 -19.72 9.12
N VAL A 29 8.97 -19.21 10.09
CA VAL A 29 10.08 -19.86 10.78
C VAL A 29 9.86 -19.70 12.28
N ASP A 30 10.49 -20.56 13.08
CA ASP A 30 10.54 -20.41 14.53
C ASP A 30 10.99 -19.00 14.94
N ILE A 31 10.23 -18.36 15.82
CA ILE A 31 10.45 -16.96 16.23
C ILE A 31 11.77 -16.77 16.99
N GLU A 32 12.17 -17.78 17.76
CA GLU A 32 13.38 -17.75 18.59
C GLU A 32 14.62 -17.78 17.70
N LEU A 33 14.58 -18.64 16.67
CA LEU A 33 15.64 -18.74 15.65
C LEU A 33 15.67 -17.54 14.71
N PHE A 34 14.50 -17.04 14.29
CA PHE A 34 14.42 -15.90 13.38
C PHE A 34 15.02 -14.64 14.01
N TYR A 35 14.69 -14.35 15.27
CA TYR A 35 15.20 -13.16 15.98
C TYR A 35 16.47 -13.43 16.81
N ASP A 36 17.14 -14.55 16.59
CA ASP A 36 18.38 -14.94 17.28
C ASP A 36 18.38 -14.57 18.77
N VAL A 37 17.34 -15.00 19.48
CA VAL A 37 17.06 -14.58 20.86
C VAL A 37 18.22 -14.96 21.78
N VAL A 38 18.85 -16.11 21.53
CA VAL A 38 19.98 -16.62 22.30
C VAL A 38 21.22 -15.75 22.13
N ALA A 39 21.62 -15.40 20.90
CA ALA A 39 22.76 -14.52 20.69
C ALA A 39 22.50 -13.11 21.23
N THR A 40 21.28 -12.61 21.04
CA THR A 40 20.85 -11.31 21.59
C THR A 40 20.96 -11.28 23.11
N ALA A 41 20.47 -12.32 23.81
CA ALA A 41 20.58 -12.44 25.26
C ALA A 41 22.04 -12.48 25.72
N ALA A 42 22.90 -13.21 25.02
CA ALA A 42 24.33 -13.30 25.33
C ALA A 42 25.04 -11.95 25.21
N LEU A 43 24.72 -11.15 24.18
CA LEU A 43 25.26 -9.80 23.99
C LEU A 43 24.81 -8.82 25.08
N ILE A 44 23.54 -8.90 25.48
CA ILE A 44 22.99 -8.11 26.59
C ILE A 44 23.69 -8.46 27.91
N GLN A 45 23.89 -9.76 28.17
CA GLN A 45 24.58 -10.26 29.36
C GLN A 45 26.04 -9.83 29.40
N SER A 46 26.78 -9.97 28.30
CA SER A 46 28.21 -9.67 28.27
C SER A 46 28.53 -8.19 28.53
N HIS A 47 27.63 -7.29 28.12
CA HIS A 47 27.77 -5.83 28.34
C HIS A 47 27.04 -5.33 29.60
N ASN A 48 26.39 -6.21 30.36
CA ASN A 48 25.64 -5.88 31.57
C ASN A 48 24.54 -4.82 31.37
N TYR A 49 23.88 -4.79 30.20
CA TYR A 49 22.75 -3.86 29.96
C TYR A 49 21.53 -4.26 30.79
N ARG A 50 20.87 -3.30 31.46
CA ARG A 50 19.74 -3.56 32.39
C ARG A 50 18.42 -2.96 31.93
N SER A 51 18.48 -1.86 31.19
CA SER A 51 17.35 -1.12 30.64
C SER A 51 17.43 -1.19 29.12
N ILE A 52 16.53 -1.93 28.46
CA ILE A 52 16.67 -2.28 27.04
C ILE A 52 15.47 -1.74 26.27
N ALA A 53 15.72 -1.00 25.17
CA ALA A 53 14.68 -0.60 24.22
C ALA A 53 14.68 -1.56 23.03
N LEU A 54 13.56 -2.21 22.75
CA LEU A 54 13.35 -3.07 21.60
C LEU A 54 12.66 -2.25 20.50
N GLN A 55 13.29 -2.14 19.35
CA GLN A 55 12.75 -1.44 18.20
C GLN A 55 12.44 -2.43 17.08
N PHE A 56 11.19 -2.46 16.65
CA PHE A 56 10.74 -3.26 15.52
C PHE A 56 10.30 -2.34 14.38
N PRO A 57 10.50 -2.72 13.11
CA PRO A 57 9.84 -2.10 11.99
C PRO A 57 8.33 -2.37 12.09
N ASP A 58 7.51 -1.48 11.54
CA ASP A 58 6.04 -1.58 11.60
C ASP A 58 5.52 -2.98 11.16
N ALA A 59 6.18 -3.63 10.19
CA ALA A 59 5.84 -4.96 9.70
C ALA A 59 6.16 -6.12 10.67
N LEU A 60 7.09 -5.94 11.60
CA LEU A 60 7.51 -6.95 12.60
C LEU A 60 7.02 -6.61 14.02
N LEU A 61 6.36 -5.47 14.20
CA LEU A 61 5.89 -5.00 15.52
C LEU A 61 4.89 -5.97 16.19
N SER A 62 4.16 -6.74 15.38
CA SER A 62 3.23 -7.79 15.87
C SER A 62 3.94 -8.90 16.66
N ASP A 63 5.21 -9.17 16.37
CA ASP A 63 6.01 -10.17 17.07
C ASP A 63 6.62 -9.65 18.38
N ALA A 64 6.59 -8.33 18.61
CA ALA A 64 7.38 -7.68 19.66
C ALA A 64 7.10 -8.26 21.05
N LEU A 65 5.84 -8.55 21.37
CA LEU A 65 5.46 -9.13 22.67
C LEU A 65 6.06 -10.53 22.86
N GLN A 66 6.01 -11.37 21.83
CA GLN A 66 6.51 -12.74 21.92
C GLN A 66 8.04 -12.75 22.02
N VAL A 67 8.73 -11.93 21.22
CA VAL A 67 10.19 -11.77 21.32
C VAL A 67 10.60 -11.23 22.69
N GLN A 68 9.87 -10.25 23.22
CA GLN A 68 10.13 -9.69 24.55
C GLN A 68 10.04 -10.77 25.64
N LEU A 69 9.05 -11.66 25.57
CA LEU A 69 8.89 -12.76 26.52
C LEU A 69 10.03 -13.78 26.40
N LEU A 70 10.35 -14.23 25.18
CA LEU A 70 11.43 -15.18 24.94
C LEU A 70 12.79 -14.63 25.40
N LEU A 71 13.05 -13.34 25.14
CA LEU A 71 14.28 -12.69 25.56
C LEU A 71 14.36 -12.57 27.08
N LYS A 72 13.24 -12.27 27.76
CA LYS A 72 13.18 -12.27 29.24
C LYS A 72 13.45 -13.65 29.83
N ASP A 73 12.91 -14.70 29.22
CA ASP A 73 13.13 -16.08 29.64
C ASP A 73 14.60 -16.48 29.44
N ALA A 74 15.18 -16.17 28.28
CA ALA A 74 16.60 -16.42 27.97
C ALA A 74 17.56 -15.66 28.90
N LEU A 75 17.15 -14.47 29.38
CA LEU A 75 17.90 -13.66 30.33
C LEU A 75 17.72 -14.10 31.81
N GLY A 76 17.02 -15.21 32.10
CA GLY A 76 16.96 -15.77 33.45
C GLY A 76 15.95 -15.11 34.40
N GLY A 77 14.97 -14.39 33.87
CA GLY A 77 13.70 -14.11 34.55
C GLY A 77 13.66 -13.06 35.68
N TYR A 78 14.75 -12.70 36.38
CA TYR A 78 14.63 -11.83 37.58
C TYR A 78 15.76 -10.83 37.90
N ASP A 79 16.64 -10.45 36.96
CA ASP A 79 17.67 -9.40 37.24
C ASP A 79 17.81 -8.28 36.19
N TYR A 80 16.87 -8.20 35.22
CA TYR A 80 16.81 -7.12 34.21
C TYR A 80 15.58 -6.25 34.44
N THR A 81 15.79 -5.01 34.86
CA THR A 81 14.75 -4.21 35.53
C THR A 81 13.70 -3.66 34.57
N ARG A 82 14.05 -3.34 33.30
CA ARG A 82 13.12 -2.65 32.37
C ARG A 82 13.40 -2.99 30.91
N MET A 83 12.43 -3.57 30.22
CA MET A 83 12.50 -3.83 28.77
C MET A 83 11.28 -3.19 28.10
N PHE A 84 11.54 -2.26 27.18
CA PHE A 84 10.51 -1.45 26.53
C PHE A 84 10.39 -1.84 25.06
N VAL A 85 9.19 -1.80 24.51
CA VAL A 85 8.96 -1.89 23.06
C VAL A 85 8.69 -0.49 22.55
N LEU A 86 9.48 -0.02 21.59
CA LEU A 86 9.21 1.23 20.88
C LEU A 86 8.06 1.00 19.92
N GLY A 87 6.94 1.71 20.13
CA GLY A 87 5.69 1.48 19.41
C GLY A 87 5.62 2.11 18.02
N ASP A 88 6.51 3.05 17.71
CA ASP A 88 6.53 3.79 16.45
C ASP A 88 7.94 3.85 15.86
N THR A 89 8.00 4.02 14.55
CA THR A 89 9.23 4.37 13.82
C THR A 89 9.19 5.86 13.43
N SER A 90 10.00 6.69 14.08
CA SER A 90 9.91 8.16 13.96
C SER A 90 10.28 8.71 12.57
N TYR A 91 11.28 8.10 11.93
CA TYR A 91 11.86 8.58 10.66
C TYR A 91 11.77 7.55 9.54
N GLY A 92 12.24 6.32 9.82
CA GLY A 92 12.16 5.19 8.92
C GLY A 92 12.45 3.91 9.67
N SER A 93 11.88 2.79 9.21
CA SER A 93 11.97 1.50 9.91
C SER A 93 13.40 0.95 9.97
N CYS A 94 14.27 1.37 9.06
CA CYS A 94 15.68 1.00 9.04
C CYS A 94 16.59 1.83 9.97
N CYS A 95 16.10 2.97 10.48
CA CYS A 95 16.87 3.86 11.35
C CYS A 95 16.69 3.46 12.81
N VAL A 96 17.73 3.64 13.61
CA VAL A 96 17.65 3.49 15.08
C VAL A 96 17.03 4.73 15.70
N ASP A 97 16.05 4.57 16.59
CA ASP A 97 15.43 5.66 17.34
C ASP A 97 16.10 5.85 18.71
N GLU A 98 17.25 6.52 18.70
CA GLU A 98 17.98 6.83 19.92
C GLU A 98 17.20 7.78 20.84
N VAL A 99 16.43 8.71 20.27
CA VAL A 99 15.72 9.74 21.03
C VAL A 99 14.63 9.12 21.91
N ALA A 100 13.82 8.21 21.34
CA ALA A 100 12.81 7.48 22.09
C ALA A 100 13.44 6.60 23.18
N ALA A 101 14.53 5.90 22.85
CA ALA A 101 15.26 5.06 23.81
C ALA A 101 15.86 5.88 24.97
N GLN A 102 16.35 7.09 24.70
CA GLN A 102 16.87 8.00 25.71
C GLN A 102 15.79 8.50 26.68
N HIS A 103 14.60 8.83 26.18
CA HIS A 103 13.48 9.22 27.04
C HIS A 103 13.09 8.11 28.03
N LEU A 104 13.31 6.85 27.66
CA LEU A 104 13.09 5.67 28.51
C LEU A 104 14.26 5.37 29.45
N LYS A 105 15.38 6.09 29.29
CA LYS A 105 16.67 5.81 29.95
C LYS A 105 17.09 4.35 29.70
N ALA A 106 17.07 3.93 28.44
CA ALA A 106 17.62 2.66 28.01
C ALA A 106 19.15 2.75 27.97
N ASP A 107 19.81 1.66 28.32
CA ASP A 107 21.26 1.48 28.25
C ASP A 107 21.69 1.07 26.83
N CYS A 108 20.81 0.39 26.09
CA CYS A 108 21.02 0.00 24.71
C CYS A 108 19.69 -0.14 23.94
N VAL A 109 19.80 -0.12 22.61
CA VAL A 109 18.70 -0.42 21.69
C VAL A 109 18.95 -1.77 21.02
N VAL A 110 17.96 -2.65 21.00
CA VAL A 110 17.95 -3.83 20.13
C VAL A 110 17.07 -3.49 18.93
N HIS A 111 17.70 -3.32 17.78
CA HIS A 111 17.03 -2.99 16.52
C HIS A 111 16.81 -4.26 15.70
N TYR A 112 15.54 -4.57 15.43
CA TYR A 112 15.14 -5.76 14.69
C TYR A 112 14.87 -5.46 13.22
N GLY A 113 15.11 -6.42 12.34
CA GLY A 113 14.83 -6.31 10.91
C GLY A 113 15.93 -5.59 10.13
N ARG A 114 15.58 -5.06 8.97
CA ARG A 114 16.55 -4.34 8.11
C ARG A 114 17.02 -3.08 8.81
N ALA A 115 18.33 -2.86 8.90
CA ALA A 115 18.91 -1.65 9.44
C ALA A 115 19.80 -0.98 8.41
N CYS A 116 19.77 0.36 8.37
CA CYS A 116 20.66 1.14 7.52
C CYS A 116 22.10 1.19 8.04
N LEU A 117 22.33 0.68 9.27
CA LEU A 117 23.62 0.67 9.97
C LEU A 117 24.33 2.02 10.03
N SER A 118 23.55 3.10 9.96
CA SER A 118 24.09 4.44 10.15
C SER A 118 24.63 4.59 11.57
N PRO A 119 25.79 5.23 11.76
CA PRO A 119 26.42 5.36 13.08
C PRO A 119 25.51 6.13 14.03
N THR A 120 25.27 5.57 15.21
CA THR A 120 24.51 6.24 16.26
C THR A 120 25.39 7.18 17.07
N SER A 121 24.80 8.18 17.72
CA SER A 121 25.56 9.22 18.42
C SER A 121 25.84 8.88 19.87
N LEU A 122 24.94 8.18 20.56
CA LEU A 122 24.91 8.15 22.03
C LEU A 122 24.69 6.76 22.61
N LEU A 123 23.78 5.97 22.07
CA LEU A 123 23.44 4.65 22.61
C LEU A 123 24.08 3.51 21.81
N PRO A 124 24.60 2.47 22.50
CA PRO A 124 24.93 1.19 21.89
C PRO A 124 23.70 0.55 21.23
N VAL A 125 23.92 -0.10 20.09
CA VAL A 125 22.87 -0.77 19.33
C VAL A 125 23.27 -2.22 19.07
N ILE A 126 22.33 -3.14 19.32
CA ILE A 126 22.40 -4.53 18.91
C ILE A 126 21.49 -4.69 17.70
N TYR A 127 22.04 -5.12 16.57
CA TYR A 127 21.30 -5.34 15.34
C TYR A 127 20.94 -6.82 15.18
N VAL A 128 19.65 -7.08 15.00
CA VAL A 128 19.10 -8.41 14.78
C VAL A 128 18.32 -8.41 13.47
N PHE A 129 19.00 -8.79 12.38
CA PHE A 129 18.43 -8.61 11.05
C PHE A 129 17.23 -9.52 10.76
N GLY A 130 17.19 -10.73 11.32
CA GLY A 130 16.17 -11.74 11.07
C GLY A 130 16.69 -12.87 10.19
N ASN A 131 16.74 -14.10 10.69
CA ASN A 131 17.35 -15.23 9.99
C ASN A 131 16.38 -15.86 8.96
N ALA A 132 16.28 -15.25 7.77
CA ALA A 132 15.42 -15.77 6.72
C ALA A 132 15.96 -17.10 6.14
N PRO A 133 15.09 -18.08 5.85
CA PRO A 133 15.54 -19.37 5.34
C PRO A 133 16.04 -19.23 3.90
N CYS A 134 17.21 -19.82 3.60
CA CYS A 134 17.75 -19.89 2.25
C CYS A 134 18.53 -21.19 2.08
N ALA A 135 18.30 -21.88 0.95
CA ALA A 135 19.04 -23.08 0.61
C ALA A 135 20.29 -22.71 -0.20
N ILE A 136 21.47 -22.94 0.39
CA ILE A 136 22.77 -22.64 -0.24
C ILE A 136 22.91 -23.32 -1.62
N VAL A 137 22.35 -24.53 -1.78
CA VAL A 137 22.36 -25.27 -3.05
C VAL A 137 21.63 -24.50 -4.16
N ASP A 138 20.52 -23.84 -3.83
CA ASP A 138 19.77 -23.05 -4.82
C ASP A 138 20.57 -21.82 -5.26
N VAL A 139 21.30 -21.18 -4.34
CA VAL A 139 22.20 -20.06 -4.63
C VAL A 139 23.31 -20.47 -5.59
N VAL A 140 23.99 -21.58 -5.30
CA VAL A 140 25.07 -22.10 -6.15
C VAL A 140 24.54 -22.46 -7.54
N ASN A 141 23.44 -23.22 -7.63
CA ASN A 141 22.88 -23.64 -8.90
C ASN A 141 22.35 -22.46 -9.74
N GLY A 142 21.68 -21.49 -9.10
CA GLY A 142 21.11 -20.33 -9.78
C GLY A 142 22.16 -19.36 -10.33
N LEU A 143 23.32 -19.28 -9.67
CA LEU A 143 24.43 -18.44 -10.11
C LEU A 143 25.42 -19.16 -11.03
N GLN A 144 25.38 -20.49 -11.12
CA GLN A 144 26.37 -21.31 -11.81
C GLN A 144 26.63 -20.85 -13.26
N SER A 145 25.58 -20.75 -14.08
CA SER A 145 25.72 -20.36 -15.49
C SER A 145 26.27 -18.95 -15.67
N THR A 146 25.95 -18.06 -14.73
CA THR A 146 26.35 -16.65 -14.76
C THR A 146 27.82 -16.50 -14.36
N ILE A 147 28.26 -17.16 -13.29
CA ILE A 147 29.65 -17.10 -12.84
C ILE A 147 30.59 -17.77 -13.86
N THR A 148 30.15 -18.88 -14.48
CA THR A 148 30.93 -19.58 -15.50
C THR A 148 31.12 -18.76 -16.78
N SER A 149 30.18 -17.89 -17.15
CA SER A 149 30.31 -17.07 -18.36
C SER A 149 31.20 -15.83 -18.20
N LEU A 150 31.54 -15.45 -16.96
CA LEU A 150 32.35 -14.27 -16.64
C LEU A 150 33.85 -14.60 -16.65
N ASP A 151 34.70 -13.57 -16.72
CA ASP A 151 36.17 -13.74 -16.79
C ASP A 151 36.73 -14.39 -15.50
N ASP A 152 37.70 -15.29 -15.66
CA ASP A 152 38.41 -15.96 -14.55
C ASP A 152 39.25 -14.98 -13.73
N LYS A 153 39.64 -13.83 -14.31
CA LYS A 153 40.42 -12.79 -13.62
C LYS A 153 39.57 -11.88 -12.71
N SER A 154 38.25 -11.97 -12.79
CA SER A 154 37.35 -11.13 -12.00
C SER A 154 37.32 -11.57 -10.53
N THR A 155 37.35 -10.61 -9.61
CA THR A 155 37.06 -10.84 -8.19
C THR A 155 35.56 -10.72 -7.96
N PHE A 156 34.94 -11.77 -7.42
CA PHE A 156 33.50 -11.82 -7.14
C PHE A 156 33.23 -11.43 -5.69
N VAL A 157 32.55 -10.31 -5.47
CA VAL A 157 32.20 -9.85 -4.12
C VAL A 157 30.77 -10.26 -3.83
N VAL A 158 30.60 -11.11 -2.82
CA VAL A 158 29.29 -11.59 -2.38
C VAL A 158 28.72 -10.60 -1.36
N ILE A 159 27.69 -9.89 -1.80
CA ILE A 159 26.85 -8.99 -1.01
C ILE A 159 25.46 -9.61 -0.86
N TYR A 160 24.71 -9.21 0.16
CA TYR A 160 23.46 -9.88 0.50
C TYR A 160 22.51 -8.96 1.24
N GLU A 161 21.23 -9.33 1.20
CA GLU A 161 20.19 -8.73 2.02
C GLU A 161 20.46 -9.02 3.51
N PRO A 162 20.18 -8.08 4.44
CA PRO A 162 20.54 -8.24 5.86
C PRO A 162 20.01 -9.54 6.49
N PHE A 163 18.85 -10.02 6.04
CA PHE A 163 18.25 -11.26 6.52
C PHE A 163 19.11 -12.53 6.28
N TYR A 164 20.09 -12.49 5.38
CA TYR A 164 20.98 -13.61 5.07
C TYR A 164 22.37 -13.48 5.69
N ALA A 165 22.59 -12.46 6.54
CA ALA A 165 23.88 -12.22 7.16
C ALA A 165 24.43 -13.44 7.93
N TYR A 166 23.55 -14.19 8.60
CA TYR A 166 23.93 -15.37 9.40
C TYR A 166 24.54 -16.52 8.59
N MET A 167 24.31 -16.58 7.28
CA MET A 167 24.80 -17.66 6.40
C MET A 167 25.70 -17.17 5.25
N ALA A 168 26.05 -15.89 5.24
CA ALA A 168 26.83 -15.27 4.18
C ALA A 168 28.18 -15.96 3.92
N ASN A 169 28.88 -16.34 5.00
CA ASN A 169 30.15 -17.06 4.92
C ASN A 169 29.96 -18.44 4.28
N ASP A 170 28.92 -19.19 4.69
CA ASP A 170 28.64 -20.52 4.17
C ASP A 170 28.27 -20.48 2.68
N MET A 171 27.47 -19.49 2.26
CA MET A 171 27.15 -19.26 0.85
C MET A 171 28.41 -18.96 0.04
N THR A 172 29.29 -18.10 0.56
CA THR A 172 30.53 -17.72 -0.14
C THR A 172 31.49 -18.89 -0.25
N MET A 173 31.66 -19.70 0.81
CA MET A 173 32.47 -20.92 0.79
C MET A 173 31.92 -21.95 -0.21
N ALA A 174 30.60 -22.10 -0.30
CA ALA A 174 29.98 -23.00 -1.26
C ALA A 174 30.20 -22.55 -2.72
N LEU A 175 30.10 -21.25 -3.00
CA LEU A 175 30.42 -20.69 -4.32
C LEU A 175 31.91 -20.85 -4.67
N GLN A 176 32.80 -20.58 -3.71
CA GLN A 176 34.25 -20.78 -3.88
C GLN A 176 34.60 -22.23 -4.18
N LYS A 177 33.91 -23.19 -3.56
CA LYS A 177 34.07 -24.64 -3.81
C LYS A 177 33.52 -25.06 -5.17
N ALA A 178 32.40 -24.48 -5.61
CA ALA A 178 31.81 -24.79 -6.91
C ALA A 178 32.63 -24.22 -8.08
N HIS A 179 33.40 -23.15 -7.83
CA HIS A 179 34.17 -22.42 -8.84
C HIS A 179 35.61 -22.18 -8.35
N GLU A 180 36.40 -23.25 -8.24
CA GLU A 180 37.77 -23.23 -7.67
C GLU A 180 38.73 -22.25 -8.37
N ASN A 181 38.52 -21.98 -9.66
CA ASN A 181 39.35 -21.07 -10.45
C ASN A 181 38.99 -19.59 -10.28
N LYS A 182 37.92 -19.26 -9.55
CA LYS A 182 37.45 -17.89 -9.34
C LYS A 182 37.76 -17.43 -7.91
N LYS A 183 37.96 -16.13 -7.71
CA LYS A 183 38.20 -15.54 -6.38
C LYS A 183 36.91 -14.94 -5.82
N PHE A 184 36.44 -15.43 -4.68
CA PHE A 184 35.30 -14.85 -3.97
C PHE A 184 35.71 -14.09 -2.71
N VAL A 185 35.05 -12.96 -2.46
CA VAL A 185 35.21 -12.16 -1.24
C VAL A 185 33.85 -12.01 -0.58
N CYS A 186 33.73 -12.42 0.68
CA CYS A 186 32.51 -12.26 1.46
C CYS A 186 32.47 -10.85 2.09
N SER A 187 31.32 -10.19 2.01
CA SER A 187 31.03 -9.01 2.82
C SER A 187 30.52 -9.40 4.21
N SER A 188 30.60 -8.48 5.17
CA SER A 188 30.17 -8.70 6.57
C SER A 188 29.28 -7.57 7.06
N MET A 189 28.30 -7.87 7.92
CA MET A 189 27.50 -6.86 8.62
C MET A 189 27.83 -6.84 10.10
N GLN A 190 27.88 -5.65 10.68
CA GLN A 190 28.09 -5.47 12.11
C GLN A 190 26.79 -5.74 12.87
N THR A 191 26.83 -6.64 13.86
CA THR A 191 25.67 -6.98 14.71
C THR A 191 25.62 -6.18 16.01
N MET A 192 26.65 -5.39 16.31
CA MET A 192 26.68 -4.51 17.47
C MET A 192 27.51 -3.27 17.17
N TYR A 193 26.94 -2.09 17.42
CA TYR A 193 27.61 -0.81 17.27
C TYR A 193 27.69 -0.08 18.62
N ILE A 194 28.86 0.44 18.95
CA ILE A 194 29.11 1.20 20.19
C ILE A 194 29.72 2.55 19.79
N PRO A 195 29.03 3.68 20.05
CA PRO A 195 29.47 5.01 19.58
C PRO A 195 30.87 5.43 20.02
N THR A 196 31.35 4.93 21.17
CA THR A 196 32.65 5.28 21.75
C THR A 196 33.83 4.48 21.19
N GLU A 197 33.58 3.41 20.45
CA GLU A 197 34.65 2.61 19.85
C GLU A 197 35.01 3.21 18.49
N ALA A 198 36.27 3.64 18.35
CA ALA A 198 36.77 4.16 17.09
C ALA A 198 36.71 3.05 16.02
N VAL A 199 36.00 3.34 14.92
CA VAL A 199 36.03 2.47 13.75
C VAL A 199 37.43 2.60 13.13
N GLU A 200 38.25 1.57 13.25
CA GLU A 200 39.55 1.53 12.56
C GLU A 200 39.31 1.53 11.04
N ASP A 201 39.74 2.60 10.38
CA ASP A 201 39.66 2.79 8.93
C ASP A 201 40.76 1.96 8.24
N SER A 202 40.59 0.64 8.28
CA SER A 202 41.58 -0.32 7.84
C SER A 202 41.35 -0.74 6.38
N GLY A 203 41.40 0.17 5.40
CA GLY A 203 41.32 -0.18 3.98
C GLY A 203 40.10 -1.04 3.58
N LYS A 204 38.98 -0.87 4.30
CA LYS A 204 37.69 -1.55 4.08
C LYS A 204 36.73 -0.55 3.45
N THR A 205 35.78 -1.06 2.66
CA THR A 205 34.72 -0.24 2.06
C THR A 205 33.38 -0.64 2.62
N THR A 206 32.58 0.34 3.04
CA THR A 206 31.23 0.11 3.55
C THR A 206 30.19 0.53 2.52
N ILE A 207 29.30 -0.37 2.12
CA ILE A 207 28.21 -0.12 1.16
C ILE A 207 26.92 -0.78 1.62
N GLY A 208 25.82 -0.02 1.76
CA GLY A 208 24.54 -0.55 2.27
C GLY A 208 24.67 -1.25 3.63
N GLY A 209 25.53 -0.74 4.52
CA GLY A 209 25.83 -1.39 5.81
C GLY A 209 26.72 -2.65 5.73
N LEU A 210 27.10 -3.09 4.53
CA LEU A 210 28.02 -4.21 4.33
C LEU A 210 29.46 -3.70 4.32
N THR A 211 30.30 -4.24 5.19
CA THR A 211 31.74 -4.02 5.22
C THR A 211 32.43 -5.04 4.33
N ILE A 212 33.14 -4.54 3.32
CA ILE A 212 33.89 -5.33 2.35
C ILE A 212 35.39 -5.15 2.65
N PRO A 213 36.17 -6.24 2.78
CA PRO A 213 37.60 -6.18 3.10
C PRO A 213 38.46 -5.79 1.89
N MET A 214 38.14 -4.66 1.25
CA MET A 214 38.92 -4.05 0.18
C MET A 214 38.65 -2.54 0.11
N ALA A 215 39.60 -1.78 -0.45
CA ALA A 215 39.48 -0.35 -0.65
C ALA A 215 38.48 -0.01 -1.77
N SER A 216 37.90 1.19 -1.72
CA SER A 216 36.84 1.64 -2.63
C SER A 216 37.27 1.59 -4.10
N GLU A 217 38.51 2.00 -4.38
CA GLU A 217 39.11 1.98 -5.72
C GLU A 217 39.24 0.56 -6.30
N GLN A 218 39.46 -0.44 -5.45
CA GLN A 218 39.55 -1.85 -5.87
C GLN A 218 38.15 -2.44 -6.08
N LEU A 219 37.21 -2.09 -5.20
CA LEU A 219 35.82 -2.53 -5.27
C LEU A 219 35.16 -2.04 -6.57
N PHE A 220 35.32 -0.77 -6.89
CA PHE A 220 34.72 -0.13 -8.07
C PHE A 220 35.63 -0.16 -9.30
N SER A 221 36.29 -1.29 -9.55
CA SER A 221 37.15 -1.50 -10.71
C SER A 221 36.51 -2.44 -11.75
N GLU A 222 36.98 -2.39 -12.99
CA GLU A 222 36.57 -3.32 -14.06
C GLU A 222 36.88 -4.79 -13.73
N SER A 223 37.80 -5.03 -12.79
CA SER A 223 38.21 -6.37 -12.35
C SER A 223 37.32 -6.96 -11.26
N THR A 224 36.26 -6.26 -10.86
CA THR A 224 35.37 -6.68 -9.77
C THR A 224 33.94 -6.86 -10.28
N THR A 225 33.27 -7.93 -9.83
CA THR A 225 31.86 -8.18 -10.09
C THR A 225 31.13 -8.40 -8.77
N LEU A 226 30.02 -7.70 -8.58
CA LEU A 226 29.19 -7.84 -7.39
C LEU A 226 28.13 -8.92 -7.59
N ILE A 227 27.95 -9.78 -6.60
CA ILE A 227 26.89 -10.79 -6.55
C ILE A 227 26.01 -10.46 -5.35
N TYR A 228 24.79 -10.01 -5.60
CA TYR A 228 23.79 -9.72 -4.58
C TYR A 228 22.85 -10.90 -4.36
N ILE A 229 22.76 -11.37 -3.11
CA ILE A 229 21.83 -12.43 -2.71
C ILE A 229 20.67 -11.78 -1.95
N GLY A 230 19.52 -11.68 -2.61
CA GLY A 230 18.33 -11.06 -2.02
C GLY A 230 17.30 -10.61 -3.04
N LYS A 231 16.17 -10.12 -2.56
CA LYS A 231 15.10 -9.54 -3.40
C LYS A 231 15.39 -8.07 -3.71
N GLU A 232 14.74 -7.56 -4.75
CA GLU A 232 14.77 -6.13 -5.08
C GLU A 232 14.15 -5.31 -3.95
N THR A 233 14.95 -4.46 -3.33
CA THR A 233 14.60 -3.64 -2.16
C THR A 233 15.33 -2.29 -2.23
N SER A 234 14.93 -1.34 -1.38
CA SER A 234 15.63 -0.06 -1.23
C SER A 234 17.12 -0.22 -0.87
N HIS A 235 17.46 -1.28 -0.14
CA HIS A 235 18.84 -1.66 0.17
C HIS A 235 19.66 -1.97 -1.09
N LEU A 236 19.14 -2.83 -1.98
CA LEU A 236 19.78 -3.11 -3.26
C LEU A 236 19.86 -1.83 -4.11
N THR A 237 18.79 -1.04 -4.18
CA THR A 237 18.82 0.24 -4.93
C THR A 237 19.89 1.20 -4.40
N ASN A 238 20.06 1.31 -3.08
CA ASN A 238 21.10 2.14 -2.47
C ASN A 238 22.50 1.66 -2.87
N ILE A 239 22.76 0.35 -2.78
CA ILE A 239 24.03 -0.27 -3.20
C ILE A 239 24.29 0.07 -4.68
N LEU A 240 23.32 -0.22 -5.55
CA LEU A 240 23.43 -0.04 -6.99
C LEU A 240 23.74 1.39 -7.42
N LEU A 241 23.24 2.40 -6.71
CA LEU A 241 23.56 3.80 -6.99
C LEU A 241 25.02 4.16 -6.67
N ARG A 242 25.67 3.42 -5.77
CA ARG A 242 27.10 3.60 -5.44
C ARG A 242 28.01 2.75 -6.35
N CYS A 243 27.48 1.68 -6.93
CA CYS A 243 28.25 0.76 -7.77
C CYS A 243 28.80 1.37 -9.07
N GLY A 244 28.30 2.53 -9.51
CA GLY A 244 28.76 3.17 -10.74
C GLY A 244 28.66 2.24 -11.95
N GLU A 245 29.81 1.95 -12.58
CA GLU A 245 29.91 1.07 -13.74
C GLU A 245 30.19 -0.41 -13.38
N THR A 246 30.41 -0.71 -12.10
CA THR A 246 30.74 -2.08 -11.66
C THR A 246 29.55 -3.02 -11.88
N PRO A 247 29.72 -4.14 -12.61
CA PRO A 247 28.62 -5.06 -12.88
C PRO A 247 28.11 -5.71 -11.59
N CYS A 248 26.79 -5.67 -11.40
CA CYS A 248 26.11 -6.29 -10.26
C CYS A 248 25.06 -7.29 -10.75
N TYR A 249 25.23 -8.55 -10.37
CA TYR A 249 24.25 -9.61 -10.60
C TYR A 249 23.47 -9.85 -9.32
N SER A 250 22.15 -9.84 -9.38
CA SER A 250 21.31 -10.20 -8.25
C SER A 250 20.68 -11.57 -8.44
N PHE A 251 20.67 -12.36 -7.37
CA PHE A 251 19.99 -13.63 -7.27
C PHE A 251 18.96 -13.56 -6.15
N ASN A 252 17.70 -13.84 -6.48
CA ASN A 252 16.62 -13.86 -5.51
C ASN A 252 16.41 -15.30 -4.99
N PRO A 253 16.70 -15.60 -3.71
CA PRO A 253 16.56 -16.95 -3.17
C PRO A 253 15.12 -17.50 -3.19
N VAL A 254 14.12 -16.63 -3.27
CA VAL A 254 12.70 -17.00 -3.27
C VAL A 254 12.23 -17.35 -4.68
N THR A 255 12.53 -16.52 -5.68
CA THR A 255 12.13 -16.77 -7.08
C THR A 255 13.10 -17.68 -7.82
N LYS A 256 14.32 -17.84 -7.30
CA LYS A 256 15.45 -18.56 -7.92
C LYS A 256 15.91 -17.95 -9.24
N GLU A 257 15.65 -16.67 -9.44
CA GLU A 257 16.02 -15.96 -10.66
C GLU A 257 17.33 -15.18 -10.43
N CYS A 258 18.21 -15.25 -11.43
CA CYS A 258 19.42 -14.43 -11.53
C CYS A 258 19.22 -13.37 -12.62
N ARG A 259 19.64 -12.12 -12.37
CA ARG A 259 19.57 -11.02 -13.33
C ARG A 259 20.76 -10.07 -13.21
N LEU A 260 21.13 -9.44 -14.32
CA LEU A 260 22.08 -8.33 -14.34
C LEU A 260 21.34 -7.03 -14.03
N GLU A 261 21.81 -6.31 -13.03
CA GLU A 261 21.29 -4.99 -12.64
C GLU A 261 21.93 -3.88 -13.51
N GLY A 262 21.17 -2.82 -13.83
CA GLY A 262 21.69 -1.71 -14.65
C GLY A 262 20.62 -0.80 -15.24
N ALA A 263 19.66 -1.35 -15.98
CA ALA A 263 18.72 -0.56 -16.79
C ALA A 263 17.76 0.31 -15.95
N SER A 264 17.28 -0.22 -14.83
CA SER A 264 16.39 0.51 -13.89
C SER A 264 17.11 1.65 -13.17
N ILE A 265 18.40 1.46 -12.87
CA ILE A 265 19.24 2.43 -12.16
C ILE A 265 19.52 3.63 -13.05
N ASN A 266 19.87 3.41 -14.32
CA ASN A 266 20.11 4.50 -15.27
C ASN A 266 18.91 5.43 -15.41
N ARG A 267 17.69 4.88 -15.41
CA ARG A 267 16.47 5.67 -15.41
C ARG A 267 16.33 6.49 -14.12
N THR A 268 16.69 5.92 -12.97
CA THR A 268 16.66 6.60 -11.67
C THR A 268 17.70 7.72 -11.61
N LEU A 269 18.94 7.45 -11.98
CA LEU A 269 20.02 8.45 -12.08
C LEU A 269 19.65 9.60 -13.02
N ASN A 270 19.06 9.32 -14.18
CA ASN A 270 18.59 10.36 -15.11
C ASN A 270 17.51 11.26 -14.49
N LYS A 271 16.58 10.69 -13.70
CA LYS A 271 15.60 11.49 -12.97
C LYS A 271 16.25 12.33 -11.88
N ARG A 272 17.23 11.77 -11.15
CA ARG A 272 17.99 12.50 -10.13
C ARG A 272 18.76 13.67 -10.74
N TYR A 273 19.42 13.45 -11.88
CA TYR A 273 20.07 14.50 -12.64
C TYR A 273 19.10 15.63 -13.04
N PHE A 274 17.89 15.29 -13.48
CA PHE A 274 16.84 16.29 -13.73
C PHE A 274 16.44 17.08 -12.47
N MET A 275 16.39 16.43 -11.30
CA MET A 275 16.13 17.13 -10.03
C MET A 275 17.28 18.07 -9.64
N VAL A 276 18.54 17.69 -9.89
CA VAL A 276 19.70 18.58 -9.72
C VAL A 276 19.57 19.81 -10.59
N GLN A 277 19.17 19.67 -11.86
CA GLN A 277 18.93 20.82 -12.74
C GLN A 277 17.84 21.74 -12.18
N LYS A 278 16.78 21.18 -11.58
CA LYS A 278 15.73 21.99 -10.94
C LYS A 278 16.27 22.71 -9.71
N ALA A 279 17.15 22.06 -8.96
CA ALA A 279 17.79 22.65 -7.80
C ALA A 279 18.70 23.82 -8.16
N LYS A 280 19.32 23.83 -9.35
CA LYS A 280 20.10 24.98 -9.83
C LYS A 280 19.27 26.27 -9.90
N GLU A 281 17.98 26.18 -10.18
CA GLU A 281 17.08 27.33 -10.34
C GLU A 281 16.39 27.78 -9.04
N ALA A 282 16.44 26.96 -7.98
CA ALA A 282 15.72 27.20 -6.72
C ALA A 282 16.31 28.36 -5.90
N GLN A 283 15.48 29.32 -5.48
CA GLN A 283 15.90 30.47 -4.66
C GLN A 283 15.62 30.25 -3.17
N VAL A 284 14.54 29.55 -2.86
CA VAL A 284 14.12 29.23 -1.49
C VAL A 284 14.17 27.72 -1.27
N ILE A 285 15.06 27.29 -0.37
CA ILE A 285 15.37 25.88 -0.12
C ILE A 285 14.89 25.47 1.27
N GLY A 286 14.12 24.39 1.38
CA GLY A 286 13.71 23.80 2.64
C GLY A 286 14.58 22.62 3.05
N ILE A 287 15.33 22.71 4.13
CA ILE A 287 16.12 21.62 4.69
C ILE A 287 15.22 20.77 5.60
N LEU A 288 14.92 19.54 5.19
CA LEU A 288 14.13 18.58 5.96
C LEU A 288 15.05 17.68 6.78
N MET A 289 15.00 17.77 8.10
CA MET A 289 15.68 16.83 8.99
C MET A 289 14.84 15.56 9.12
N GLY A 290 15.18 14.56 8.32
CA GLY A 290 14.57 13.23 8.31
C GLY A 290 15.30 12.21 9.20
N THR A 291 16.21 12.66 10.07
CA THR A 291 16.86 11.82 11.10
C THR A 291 17.38 12.68 12.25
N LEU A 292 17.35 12.14 13.47
CA LEU A 292 17.99 12.72 14.67
C LEU A 292 18.96 11.75 15.37
N GLY A 293 19.01 10.49 14.92
CA GLY A 293 19.81 9.42 15.55
C GLY A 293 21.06 9.03 14.76
N VAL A 294 21.40 9.76 13.70
CA VAL A 294 22.59 9.47 12.87
C VAL A 294 23.68 10.48 13.22
N ALA A 295 24.89 10.02 13.52
CA ALA A 295 26.01 10.90 13.83
C ALA A 295 26.31 11.89 12.68
N LYS A 296 26.77 13.09 13.04
CA LYS A 296 27.15 14.19 12.12
C LYS A 296 26.03 14.78 11.25
N TYR A 297 24.76 14.45 11.49
CA TYR A 297 23.65 15.04 10.73
C TYR A 297 23.56 16.58 10.91
N LEU A 298 23.88 17.09 12.11
CA LEU A 298 23.91 18.53 12.38
C LEU A 298 25.04 19.22 11.62
N ASP A 299 26.20 18.58 11.49
CA ASP A 299 27.32 19.12 10.72
C ASP A 299 26.90 19.27 9.26
N VAL A 300 26.25 18.26 8.68
CA VAL A 300 25.69 18.32 7.32
C VAL A 300 24.69 19.47 7.18
N VAL A 301 23.77 19.66 8.14
CA VAL A 301 22.80 20.77 8.12
C VAL A 301 23.49 22.12 8.17
N ASN A 302 24.41 22.32 9.11
CA ASN A 302 25.12 23.59 9.32
C ASN A 302 25.96 23.95 8.09
N THR A 303 26.67 22.98 7.51
CA THR A 303 27.46 23.18 6.29
C THR A 303 26.56 23.50 5.10
N MET A 304 25.39 22.84 4.95
CA MET A 304 24.44 23.19 3.89
C MET A 304 23.83 24.59 4.08
N GLN A 305 23.48 24.98 5.30
CA GLN A 305 22.96 26.33 5.55
C GLN A 305 24.00 27.40 5.15
N SER A 306 25.26 27.18 5.53
CA SER A 306 26.38 28.05 5.17
C SER A 306 26.55 28.11 3.66
N LEU A 307 26.56 26.96 2.98
CA LEU A 307 26.67 26.85 1.53
C LEU A 307 25.52 27.56 0.79
N ILE A 308 24.27 27.32 1.20
CA ILE A 308 23.10 27.96 0.60
C ILE A 308 23.17 29.49 0.75
N SER A 309 23.60 29.96 1.94
CA SER A 309 23.75 31.39 2.22
C SER A 309 24.85 32.03 1.37
N LYS A 310 26.01 31.38 1.22
CA LYS A 310 27.11 31.86 0.35
C LYS A 310 26.68 32.00 -1.10
N CYS A 311 25.79 31.12 -1.58
CA CYS A 311 25.21 31.21 -2.91
C CYS A 311 24.08 32.25 -3.05
N GLY A 312 23.84 33.09 -2.03
CA GLY A 312 22.82 34.14 -2.07
C GLY A 312 21.37 33.63 -2.06
N ARG A 313 21.13 32.42 -1.55
CA ARG A 313 19.80 31.76 -1.51
C ARG A 313 19.28 31.68 -0.08
N LYS A 314 17.96 31.55 0.09
CA LYS A 314 17.34 31.44 1.42
C LYS A 314 17.14 29.98 1.81
N SER A 315 17.45 29.64 3.07
CA SER A 315 17.18 28.30 3.61
C SER A 315 16.21 28.33 4.80
N TYR A 316 15.36 27.31 4.91
CA TYR A 316 14.48 27.07 6.07
C TYR A 316 14.66 25.65 6.56
N THR A 317 14.85 25.46 7.87
CA THR A 317 15.04 24.13 8.46
C THR A 317 13.75 23.62 9.08
N PHE A 318 13.37 22.39 8.73
CA PHE A 318 12.18 21.71 9.21
C PHE A 318 12.57 20.42 9.94
N VAL A 319 12.18 20.31 11.20
CA VAL A 319 12.24 19.03 11.92
C VAL A 319 10.94 18.29 11.67
N VAL A 320 11.00 17.23 10.88
CA VAL A 320 9.82 16.45 10.49
C VAL A 320 10.14 14.97 10.68
N GLY A 321 9.25 14.22 11.33
CA GLY A 321 9.31 12.76 11.31
C GLY A 321 9.07 12.20 9.90
N LYS A 322 8.47 11.00 9.78
CA LYS A 322 8.04 10.45 8.47
C LYS A 322 7.39 11.50 7.57
N ILE A 323 7.98 11.75 6.41
CA ILE A 323 7.51 12.76 5.47
C ILE A 323 6.25 12.28 4.75
N ASN A 324 5.32 13.19 4.48
CA ASN A 324 4.12 12.91 3.70
C ASN A 324 3.71 14.16 2.90
N VAL A 325 2.87 13.96 1.88
CA VAL A 325 2.43 15.03 0.99
C VAL A 325 1.75 16.17 1.77
N PRO A 326 0.79 15.92 2.69
CA PRO A 326 0.17 17.00 3.45
C PRO A 326 1.13 17.87 4.26
N LYS A 327 2.17 17.29 4.87
CA LYS A 327 3.16 18.04 5.67
C LYS A 327 3.93 19.04 4.81
N LEU A 328 4.36 18.64 3.61
CA LEU A 328 5.17 19.50 2.73
C LEU A 328 4.33 20.48 1.90
N SER A 329 3.08 20.13 1.58
CA SER A 329 2.15 21.01 0.84
C SER A 329 1.85 22.33 1.53
N ASN A 330 2.07 22.44 2.85
CA ASN A 330 1.83 23.66 3.62
C ASN A 330 2.88 24.78 3.36
N PHE A 331 3.95 24.49 2.64
CA PHE A 331 5.05 25.43 2.39
C PHE A 331 5.20 25.72 0.89
N ALA A 332 4.21 26.44 0.33
CA ALA A 332 4.16 26.75 -1.10
C ALA A 332 5.30 27.65 -1.57
N GLU A 333 5.85 28.46 -0.65
CA GLU A 333 6.93 29.42 -0.85
C GLU A 333 8.31 28.76 -1.02
N ILE A 334 8.42 27.47 -0.71
CA ILE A 334 9.66 26.71 -0.90
C ILE A 334 9.71 26.18 -2.33
N ASP A 335 10.81 26.43 -3.02
CA ASP A 335 11.01 25.97 -4.40
C ASP A 335 11.42 24.50 -4.46
N LEU A 336 12.20 24.06 -3.47
CA LEU A 336 12.86 22.76 -3.40
C LEU A 336 13.10 22.36 -1.95
N PHE A 337 12.96 21.07 -1.65
CA PHE A 337 13.37 20.51 -0.37
C PHE A 337 14.65 19.68 -0.49
N VAL A 338 15.48 19.74 0.55
CA VAL A 338 16.69 18.92 0.72
C VAL A 338 16.47 18.02 1.91
N LEU A 339 16.44 16.71 1.70
CA LEU A 339 16.19 15.74 2.75
C LEU A 339 17.50 15.23 3.35
N VAL A 340 17.70 15.51 4.64
CA VAL A 340 18.79 14.98 5.46
C VAL A 340 18.29 13.73 6.19
N ALA A 341 18.49 12.57 5.59
CA ALA A 341 18.02 11.28 6.11
C ALA A 341 19.13 10.20 6.04
N CYS A 342 18.83 9.00 6.52
CA CYS A 342 19.76 7.87 6.36
C CYS A 342 19.90 7.47 4.88
N PRO A 343 20.99 6.79 4.49
CA PRO A 343 21.24 6.44 3.09
C PRO A 343 20.10 5.66 2.43
N GLU A 344 19.41 4.78 3.17
CA GLU A 344 18.32 3.95 2.63
C GLU A 344 17.00 4.70 2.43
N ASN A 345 16.78 5.80 3.16
CA ASN A 345 15.54 6.57 3.13
C ASN A 345 15.73 7.97 2.54
N THR A 346 16.83 8.19 1.83
CA THR A 346 17.20 9.51 1.28
C THR A 346 16.61 9.76 -0.11
N LEU A 347 16.24 8.70 -0.84
CA LEU A 347 15.77 8.81 -2.23
C LEU A 347 14.24 8.84 -2.29
N PHE A 348 13.69 10.04 -2.50
CA PHE A 348 12.27 10.23 -2.78
C PHE A 348 12.06 10.56 -4.26
N ASP A 349 11.41 9.64 -4.99
CA ASP A 349 11.07 9.79 -6.42
C ASP A 349 9.57 9.55 -6.65
N SER A 350 8.73 10.21 -5.83
CA SER A 350 7.27 10.20 -6.00
C SER A 350 6.80 11.47 -6.71
N THR A 351 5.93 11.30 -7.69
CA THR A 351 5.26 12.40 -8.41
C THR A 351 4.17 13.07 -7.57
N GLU A 352 3.87 12.57 -6.38
CA GLU A 352 2.83 13.09 -5.49
C GLU A 352 3.28 14.34 -4.72
N TYR A 353 4.60 14.55 -4.57
CA TYR A 353 5.14 15.75 -3.95
C TYR A 353 5.15 16.90 -4.97
N PHE A 354 4.49 18.01 -4.60
CA PHE A 354 4.38 19.20 -5.45
C PHE A 354 5.72 19.90 -5.68
N LYS A 355 6.63 19.82 -4.71
CA LYS A 355 7.97 20.40 -4.76
C LYS A 355 9.02 19.28 -4.82
N PRO A 356 10.09 19.45 -5.62
CA PRO A 356 11.16 18.47 -5.72
C PRO A 356 11.85 18.24 -4.38
N ILE A 357 12.26 16.99 -4.13
CA ILE A 357 13.02 16.58 -2.93
C ILE A 357 14.36 15.99 -3.38
N ILE A 358 15.44 16.68 -3.03
CA ILE A 358 16.81 16.28 -3.33
C ILE A 358 17.58 15.90 -2.06
N THR A 359 18.78 15.39 -2.27
CA THR A 359 19.71 14.98 -1.22
C THR A 359 20.79 16.04 -0.99
N PRO A 360 21.52 16.00 0.14
CA PRO A 360 22.60 16.95 0.39
C PRO A 360 23.70 16.90 -0.69
N TYR A 361 24.00 15.71 -1.21
CA TYR A 361 24.96 15.55 -2.33
C TYR A 361 24.48 16.24 -3.60
N GLU A 362 23.22 16.05 -3.98
CA GLU A 362 22.65 16.69 -5.16
C GLU A 362 22.58 18.21 -5.03
N LEU A 363 22.40 18.72 -3.81
CA LEU A 363 22.47 20.15 -3.55
C LEU A 363 23.89 20.68 -3.80
N SER A 364 24.92 19.96 -3.35
CA SER A 364 26.32 20.35 -3.63
C SER A 364 26.59 20.42 -5.14
N LEU A 365 26.12 19.43 -5.91
CA LEU A 365 26.21 19.43 -7.38
C LEU A 365 25.40 20.56 -8.05
N ALA A 366 24.34 21.03 -7.40
CA ALA A 366 23.50 22.09 -7.93
C ALA A 366 24.08 23.49 -7.67
N LEU A 367 24.78 23.66 -6.56
CA LEU A 367 25.33 24.95 -6.12
C LEU A 367 26.78 25.19 -6.58
N ASP A 368 27.53 24.12 -6.87
CA ASP A 368 28.90 24.19 -7.37
C ASP A 368 28.96 23.80 -8.84
N ASP A 369 29.22 24.78 -9.71
CA ASP A 369 29.34 24.54 -11.15
C ASP A 369 30.64 23.82 -11.54
N SER A 370 31.63 23.73 -10.65
CA SER A 370 32.87 22.96 -10.88
C SER A 370 32.66 21.46 -10.75
N LEU A 371 31.63 21.03 -9.99
CA LEU A 371 31.33 19.62 -9.79
C LEU A 371 30.58 19.04 -10.99
N GLN A 372 31.07 17.90 -11.49
CA GLN A 372 30.40 17.14 -12.54
C GLN A 372 29.59 15.98 -11.98
N TRP A 373 28.42 15.74 -12.58
CA TRP A 373 27.61 14.56 -12.29
C TRP A 373 28.39 13.30 -12.66
N SER A 374 28.57 12.40 -11.69
CA SER A 374 29.21 11.09 -11.89
C SER A 374 28.20 9.96 -11.67
N ALA A 375 28.53 8.75 -12.13
CA ALA A 375 27.73 7.56 -11.87
C ALA A 375 27.84 7.03 -10.42
N GLN A 376 28.74 7.59 -9.61
CA GLN A 376 28.97 7.17 -8.22
C GLN A 376 28.22 8.10 -7.26
N TYR A 377 26.96 7.78 -6.99
CA TYR A 377 26.07 8.61 -6.20
C TYR A 377 26.42 8.55 -4.70
N LYS A 378 26.63 9.68 -4.03
CA LYS A 378 26.93 9.72 -2.58
C LYS A 378 25.67 9.94 -1.75
N SER A 379 25.39 9.04 -0.80
CA SER A 379 24.23 9.12 0.09
C SER A 379 24.57 9.04 1.58
N ASP A 380 25.77 8.59 1.95
CA ASP A 380 26.24 8.54 3.34
C ASP A 380 26.83 9.89 3.77
N PHE A 381 26.52 10.33 4.99
CA PHE A 381 27.06 11.58 5.53
C PHE A 381 28.58 11.56 5.61
N GLN A 382 29.21 10.40 5.82
CA GLN A 382 30.67 10.31 5.83
C GLN A 382 31.29 10.62 4.46
N ASP A 383 30.60 10.30 3.37
CA ASP A 383 31.05 10.59 2.00
C ASP A 383 30.64 12.00 1.54
N VAL A 384 29.49 12.46 2.02
CA VAL A 384 28.85 13.72 1.59
C VAL A 384 29.42 14.91 2.33
N LEU A 385 29.71 14.81 3.63
CA LEU A 385 30.22 15.93 4.43
C LEU A 385 31.55 16.49 3.88
N PRO A 386 32.57 15.68 3.54
CA PRO A 386 33.79 16.21 2.92
C PRO A 386 33.53 16.88 1.56
N THR A 387 32.53 16.41 0.82
CA THR A 387 32.14 17.02 -0.46
C THR A 387 31.51 18.39 -0.21
N LEU A 388 30.61 18.50 0.78
CA LEU A 388 29.96 19.75 1.17
C LEU A 388 30.96 20.77 1.73
N GLU A 389 31.89 20.34 2.58
CA GLU A 389 32.94 21.19 3.16
C GLU A 389 33.84 21.73 2.04
N ASN A 390 34.35 20.85 1.16
CA ASN A 390 35.16 21.27 0.02
C ASN A 390 34.42 22.26 -0.88
N THR A 391 33.14 22.02 -1.19
CA THR A 391 32.32 22.95 -1.98
C THR A 391 32.10 24.29 -1.27
N CYS A 392 31.91 24.26 0.05
CA CYS A 392 31.77 25.48 0.83
C CYS A 392 33.09 26.27 0.87
N ASP A 393 34.24 25.61 0.77
CA ASP A 393 35.57 26.23 0.72
C ASP A 393 35.94 26.74 -0.68
N THR A 394 35.54 26.05 -1.76
CA THR A 394 35.82 26.45 -3.16
C THR A 394 34.99 27.63 -3.62
N ILE A 395 33.78 27.78 -3.09
CA ILE A 395 32.95 28.96 -3.30
C ILE A 395 33.56 30.07 -2.43
N GLU A 396 34.56 30.77 -3.00
CA GLU A 396 34.98 32.09 -2.56
C GLU A 396 33.75 33.03 -2.55
N ASP A 397 33.79 34.16 -1.85
CA ASP A 397 32.73 35.18 -1.92
C ASP A 397 32.65 35.71 -3.37
N ILE A 398 31.94 34.99 -4.24
CA ILE A 398 31.89 35.26 -5.68
C ILE A 398 31.30 36.67 -5.82
N PRO A 399 32.04 37.64 -6.41
CA PRO A 399 31.43 38.89 -6.78
C PRO A 399 30.35 38.58 -7.83
N MET A 400 29.12 38.93 -7.49
CA MET A 400 27.90 38.66 -8.26
C MET A 400 28.14 38.88 -9.76
N ASN A 401 28.23 37.78 -10.51
CA ASN A 401 28.25 37.86 -11.96
C ASN A 401 26.80 37.73 -12.43
N ASP A 402 26.18 38.87 -12.79
CA ASP A 402 24.80 38.99 -13.32
C ASP A 402 24.64 38.34 -14.73
N GLU A 403 25.53 37.44 -15.12
CA GLU A 403 25.48 36.79 -16.42
C GLU A 403 24.31 35.79 -16.48
N PRO A 404 23.39 35.93 -17.45
CA PRO A 404 22.29 35.01 -17.60
C PRO A 404 22.81 33.62 -18.01
N TYR A 405 22.35 32.57 -17.33
CA TYR A 405 22.73 31.20 -17.64
C TYR A 405 21.64 30.49 -18.46
N PHE A 406 22.04 29.54 -19.31
CA PHE A 406 21.09 28.78 -20.11
C PHE A 406 20.45 27.66 -19.27
N SER A 407 19.15 27.77 -19.01
CA SER A 407 18.37 26.76 -18.29
C SER A 407 18.08 25.57 -19.21
N LEU A 408 18.60 24.39 -18.84
CA LEU A 408 18.30 23.12 -19.52
C LEU A 408 16.85 22.65 -19.32
N ILE A 409 16.13 23.25 -18.37
CA ILE A 409 14.73 22.90 -18.06
C ILE A 409 13.77 23.69 -18.93
N THR A 410 13.97 25.01 -18.98
CA THR A 410 13.11 25.92 -19.76
C THR A 410 13.56 26.04 -21.21
N GLY A 411 14.82 25.68 -21.51
CA GLY A 411 15.45 25.88 -22.82
C GLY A 411 15.72 27.35 -23.14
N THR A 412 15.81 28.20 -22.12
CA THR A 412 15.97 29.66 -22.26
C THR A 412 17.05 30.20 -21.34
N TYR A 413 17.57 31.39 -21.63
CA TYR A 413 18.46 32.10 -20.71
C TYR A 413 17.65 32.67 -19.54
N VAL A 414 18.05 32.33 -18.32
CA VAL A 414 17.41 32.77 -17.08
C VAL A 414 18.39 33.65 -16.32
N GLN A 415 17.88 34.75 -15.78
CA GLN A 415 18.63 35.66 -14.93
C GLN A 415 18.24 35.37 -13.48
N GLN A 416 19.21 35.18 -12.58
CA GLN A 416 18.93 34.95 -11.16
C GLN A 416 18.43 36.26 -10.54
N SER A 417 17.19 36.26 -10.02
CA SER A 417 16.67 37.39 -9.27
C SER A 417 17.21 37.33 -7.84
N HIS A 418 18.32 38.03 -7.58
CA HIS A 418 18.82 38.18 -6.21
C HIS A 418 17.92 39.12 -5.41
N LEU A 419 17.54 38.71 -4.20
CA LEU A 419 16.91 39.57 -3.22
C LEU A 419 18.01 40.41 -2.56
N GLN A 420 18.13 41.68 -2.94
CA GLN A 420 19.04 42.63 -2.27
C GLN A 420 18.67 42.71 -0.78
N SER A 421 19.63 42.37 0.09
CA SER A 421 19.60 42.68 1.51
C SER A 421 20.16 44.09 1.72
N ASP A 422 19.30 45.10 1.66
CA ASP A 422 19.67 46.45 2.09
C ASP A 422 19.57 46.54 3.62
N SER A 423 20.66 46.20 4.34
CA SER A 423 20.90 46.70 5.71
C SER A 423 22.37 46.48 6.14
N GLU A 424 23.10 47.57 6.33
CA GLU A 424 24.53 47.65 6.68
C GLU A 424 24.86 47.35 8.16
N ASP A 425 24.14 46.51 8.90
CA ASP A 425 24.35 46.37 10.38
C ASP A 425 24.66 44.96 10.94
N ASP A 426 24.76 43.90 10.12
CA ASP A 426 24.85 42.51 10.67
C ASP A 426 26.26 41.89 10.67
N GLN A 427 27.24 42.52 11.35
CA GLN A 427 28.59 41.95 11.53
C GLN A 427 28.82 41.17 12.86
N GLU A 428 27.81 40.92 13.71
CA GLU A 428 28.04 40.24 15.00
C GLU A 428 27.19 38.97 15.32
N GLU A 429 26.29 38.49 14.46
CA GLU A 429 25.44 37.31 14.80
C GLU A 429 25.71 36.08 13.90
N MET A 430 26.88 35.45 14.07
CA MET A 430 27.19 34.14 13.47
C MET A 430 27.05 32.96 14.45
N GLU A 431 26.34 33.15 15.57
CA GLU A 431 26.00 32.07 16.50
C GLU A 431 24.48 32.06 16.78
N SER A 432 23.85 30.91 16.55
CA SER A 432 22.47 30.57 17.00
C SER A 432 21.29 30.88 16.05
N SER A 433 21.34 30.35 14.83
CA SER A 433 20.15 30.14 13.99
C SER A 433 19.41 28.84 14.37
N THR A 434 18.93 28.75 15.62
CA THR A 434 18.01 27.68 16.06
C THR A 434 16.62 28.22 16.35
N ALA A 435 15.71 28.07 15.39
CA ALA A 435 14.28 28.21 15.70
C ALA A 435 13.82 26.94 16.43
N LEU A 436 13.57 27.09 17.73
CA LEU A 436 12.92 26.17 18.68
C LEU A 436 13.76 24.99 19.21
N ILE A 437 14.66 25.28 20.17
CA ILE A 437 15.00 24.33 21.24
C ILE A 437 14.79 25.01 22.60
N SER A 438 13.93 24.43 23.43
CA SER A 438 13.81 24.83 24.84
C SER A 438 15.07 24.43 25.61
N LYS A 439 15.99 25.38 25.86
CA LYS A 439 16.89 25.26 27.01
C LYS A 439 16.09 25.62 28.26
N GLN A 440 16.24 24.78 29.29
CA GLN A 440 15.47 24.78 30.54
C GLN A 440 15.20 26.17 31.13
N LYS A 441 13.97 26.36 31.63
CA LYS A 441 13.37 27.48 32.39
C LYS A 441 12.55 28.50 31.57
N ASN A 442 11.25 28.20 31.40
CA ASN A 442 10.09 29.10 31.50
C ASN A 442 10.17 30.58 31.02
N GLN A 443 10.94 30.92 29.99
CA GLN A 443 10.79 32.18 29.26
C GLN A 443 10.91 31.95 27.76
N LEU A 444 9.81 32.23 27.04
CA LEU A 444 9.77 32.31 25.58
C LEU A 444 10.47 33.60 25.16
N ILE A 445 11.66 33.50 24.57
CA ILE A 445 12.29 34.61 23.85
C ILE A 445 12.09 34.33 22.36
N ALA A 446 11.23 35.13 21.73
CA ALA A 446 11.03 35.12 20.29
C ALA A 446 12.12 35.97 19.64
N PHE A 447 12.99 35.36 18.82
CA PHE A 447 13.89 36.10 17.94
C PHE A 447 13.31 36.18 16.52
N LYS A 448 13.43 37.36 15.93
CA LYS A 448 12.74 37.79 14.71
C LYS A 448 13.61 37.57 13.48
N SER A 449 13.26 36.59 12.66
CA SER A 449 13.60 36.59 11.23
C SER A 449 12.47 37.28 10.47
N GLU A 450 12.75 38.20 9.53
CA GLU A 450 11.71 38.84 8.70
C GLU A 450 10.87 37.81 7.94
N ALA A 451 11.51 36.71 7.54
CA ALA A 451 10.86 35.57 6.93
C ALA A 451 9.99 34.79 7.94
N ALA A 452 10.47 34.54 9.16
CA ALA A 452 9.65 33.95 10.22
C ALA A 452 8.47 34.87 10.61
N GLU A 453 8.65 36.20 10.58
CA GLU A 453 7.58 37.19 10.74
C GLU A 453 6.58 37.12 9.58
N PHE A 454 7.03 36.99 8.33
CA PHE A 454 6.14 36.78 7.18
C PHE A 454 5.32 35.50 7.33
N LEU A 455 5.96 34.39 7.70
CA LEU A 455 5.28 33.12 7.96
C LEU A 455 4.33 33.20 9.17
N ALA A 456 4.63 34.04 10.17
CA ALA A 456 3.80 34.30 11.34
C ALA A 456 2.65 35.30 11.07
N LYS A 457 2.74 36.11 10.01
CA LYS A 457 1.71 37.07 9.56
C LYS A 457 0.66 36.45 8.61
N ARG A 458 0.78 35.15 8.30
CA ARG A 458 -0.17 34.41 7.46
C ARG A 458 -1.57 34.38 8.08
N GLU A 459 -2.61 34.56 7.24
CA GLU A 459 -4.02 34.41 7.63
C GLU A 459 -4.39 32.95 7.93
N TYR A 460 -3.70 31.99 7.30
CA TYR A 460 -3.89 30.56 7.52
C TYR A 460 -2.62 29.97 8.15
N LYS A 461 -2.70 29.55 9.42
CA LYS A 461 -1.59 28.97 10.20
C LYS A 461 -1.69 27.44 10.38
N GLY A 462 -2.48 26.77 9.54
CA GLY A 462 -2.86 25.38 9.73
C GLY A 462 -3.94 25.21 10.80
N LEU A 463 -4.02 24.03 11.42
CA LEU A 463 -4.97 23.74 12.50
C LEU A 463 -4.69 24.66 13.69
N GLU A 464 -5.48 25.72 13.87
CA GLU A 464 -5.45 26.53 15.08
C GLU A 464 -5.85 25.66 16.28
N PRO A 465 -4.97 25.49 17.29
CA PRO A 465 -5.34 24.74 18.48
C PRO A 465 -6.38 25.56 19.25
N ARG A 466 -7.64 25.18 19.12
CA ARG A 466 -8.80 25.75 19.86
C ARG A 466 -8.77 25.31 21.32
N ILE A 467 -7.69 25.68 22.03
CA ILE A 467 -7.43 25.34 23.43
C ILE A 467 -8.52 25.96 24.30
N GLY A 468 -9.36 25.13 24.91
CA GLY A 468 -10.44 25.56 25.81
C GLY A 468 -11.78 25.89 25.13
N GLU A 469 -11.83 25.97 23.80
CA GLU A 469 -13.06 26.24 23.03
C GLU A 469 -13.69 24.97 22.44
N SER A 470 -12.95 23.86 22.46
CA SER A 470 -13.45 22.54 22.07
C SER A 470 -13.98 21.81 23.30
N THR A 471 -15.26 21.44 23.32
CA THR A 471 -15.80 20.60 24.39
C THR A 471 -15.03 19.26 24.42
N PRO A 472 -14.54 18.80 25.59
CA PRO A 472 -13.89 17.50 25.68
C PRO A 472 -14.86 16.43 25.19
N HIS A 473 -14.52 15.77 24.09
CA HIS A 473 -15.25 14.59 23.65
C HIS A 473 -14.67 13.40 24.42
N ALA A 474 -15.54 12.51 24.92
CA ALA A 474 -15.08 11.26 25.50
C ALA A 474 -14.21 10.53 24.48
N ALA A 475 -13.04 10.05 24.89
CA ALA A 475 -12.20 9.21 24.05
C ALA A 475 -13.08 8.08 23.50
N ILE A 476 -13.27 8.07 22.18
CA ILE A 476 -13.90 6.95 21.50
C ILE A 476 -12.93 5.79 21.70
N LEU A 477 -13.36 4.78 22.46
CA LEU A 477 -12.68 3.50 22.57
C LEU A 477 -12.65 2.89 21.16
N HIS A 478 -11.61 3.20 20.39
CA HIS A 478 -11.22 2.38 19.27
C HIS A 478 -10.82 1.03 19.84
N ASN A 479 -11.54 -0.03 19.42
CA ASN A 479 -11.10 -1.40 19.58
C ASN A 479 -9.90 -1.65 18.65
N SER A 480 -8.75 -1.06 18.97
CA SER A 480 -7.45 -1.55 18.57
C SER A 480 -6.92 -2.38 19.75
N ASN A 481 -6.88 -3.70 19.56
CA ASN A 481 -6.19 -4.67 20.42
C ASN A 481 -6.45 -4.54 21.93
N SER A 482 -7.60 -5.07 22.35
CA SER A 482 -7.80 -5.57 23.70
C SER A 482 -6.79 -6.70 23.99
N ASN A 483 -5.62 -6.33 24.52
CA ASN A 483 -4.82 -7.14 25.44
C ASN A 483 -3.94 -6.22 26.31
N TYR A 484 -4.57 -5.23 26.93
CA TYR A 484 -4.07 -4.58 28.15
C TYR A 484 -5.26 -4.19 29.01
N ILE A 485 -5.82 -5.18 29.72
CA ILE A 485 -6.61 -4.88 30.92
C ILE A 485 -5.61 -4.71 32.05
N SER A 486 -5.48 -3.49 32.55
CA SER A 486 -4.87 -3.21 33.84
C SER A 486 -5.76 -3.77 34.94
N GLU A 487 -5.52 -5.02 35.37
CA GLU A 487 -6.08 -5.52 36.63
C GLU A 487 -5.26 -4.99 37.81
N ALA A 488 -5.62 -3.81 38.27
CA ALA A 488 -5.28 -3.33 39.61
C ALA A 488 -6.56 -3.29 40.45
N SER A 489 -7.06 -4.45 40.90
CA SER A 489 -7.75 -4.67 42.18
C SER A 489 -8.54 -5.98 42.22
N GLN A 490 -7.93 -7.05 42.74
CA GLN A 490 -8.41 -7.82 43.91
C GLN A 490 -7.60 -9.12 44.07
N ARG A 491 -7.12 -9.31 45.30
CA ARG A 491 -6.34 -10.47 45.76
C ARG A 491 -7.25 -11.69 45.99
N GLN A 492 -6.58 -12.84 46.03
CA GLN A 492 -6.96 -14.15 46.59
C GLN A 492 -7.64 -15.14 45.64
N LEU A 493 -6.87 -16.12 45.15
CA LEU A 493 -6.98 -17.54 45.55
C LEU A 493 -5.85 -18.39 44.92
N THR A 494 -5.49 -19.45 45.64
CA THR A 494 -4.23 -20.23 45.62
C THR A 494 -4.06 -21.24 44.46
N PRO A 495 -2.83 -21.75 44.23
CA PRO A 495 -2.48 -22.54 43.05
C PRO A 495 -2.67 -24.05 43.26
N SER A 496 -3.28 -24.74 42.29
CA SER A 496 -3.00 -26.17 42.08
C SER A 496 -3.45 -26.62 40.68
N LYS A 497 -2.67 -27.55 40.11
CA LYS A 497 -2.88 -28.33 38.88
C LYS A 497 -2.34 -27.73 37.57
N ARG A 498 -1.01 -27.80 37.48
CA ARG A 498 -0.29 -28.16 36.24
C ARG A 498 -0.73 -29.54 35.73
N CYS A 499 -0.62 -29.71 34.41
CA CYS A 499 -0.52 -30.96 33.64
C CYS A 499 -1.77 -31.86 33.55
N SER A 500 -2.43 -31.80 32.38
CA SER A 500 -2.78 -32.97 31.55
C SER A 500 -3.83 -32.54 30.52
N TYR A 501 -3.40 -32.22 29.29
CA TYR A 501 -4.03 -32.65 28.03
C TYR A 501 -3.29 -31.97 26.87
N ILE A 502 -2.06 -32.44 26.62
CA ILE A 502 -1.46 -32.41 25.29
C ILE A 502 -2.00 -33.64 24.55
N MET A 503 -2.14 -33.51 23.22
CA MET A 503 -2.62 -34.50 22.24
C MET A 503 -4.14 -34.68 22.13
N ARG A 504 -4.75 -33.86 21.25
CA ARG A 504 -5.42 -34.31 20.00
C ARG A 504 -6.20 -33.14 19.38
N SER A 505 -5.55 -32.44 18.44
CA SER A 505 -6.10 -31.99 17.16
C SER A 505 -5.06 -31.10 16.48
N ILE A 506 -4.00 -31.79 16.03
CA ILE A 506 -3.17 -31.37 14.91
C ILE A 506 -4.03 -31.65 13.66
N ILE A 507 -4.16 -30.65 12.79
CA ILE A 507 -4.71 -30.59 11.42
C ILE A 507 -5.60 -29.33 11.32
N ALA A 508 -5.26 -28.46 10.37
CA ALA A 508 -5.95 -27.23 9.92
C ALA A 508 -5.46 -25.87 10.45
N THR A 509 -4.16 -25.57 10.36
CA THR A 509 -3.66 -24.16 10.40
C THR A 509 -2.35 -24.00 9.60
N LEU A 510 -2.25 -24.63 8.42
CA LEU A 510 -1.13 -24.47 7.48
C LEU A 510 -1.67 -24.49 6.05
N ALA A 511 -2.05 -23.33 5.52
CA ALA A 511 -2.10 -23.05 4.08
C ALA A 511 -2.59 -21.61 3.85
N HIS A 512 -1.67 -20.63 3.87
CA HIS A 512 -1.73 -19.40 3.08
C HIS A 512 -0.55 -18.49 3.35
N PHE A 513 0.34 -18.32 2.37
CA PHE A 513 0.80 -17.01 1.88
C PHE A 513 1.87 -17.23 0.80
N PHE A 514 1.52 -17.02 -0.47
CA PHE A 514 2.42 -16.55 -1.54
C PHE A 514 1.64 -16.07 -2.77
N LEU A 515 2.16 -14.97 -3.34
CA LEU A 515 1.93 -14.31 -4.65
C LEU A 515 0.67 -13.44 -4.81
N PHE A 516 0.83 -12.13 -4.59
CA PHE A 516 -0.07 -11.08 -5.05
C PHE A 516 0.27 -10.67 -6.50
N VAL A 517 -0.67 -10.84 -7.44
CA VAL A 517 -0.71 -10.03 -8.66
C VAL A 517 -1.94 -9.12 -8.54
N SER A 518 -1.74 -7.85 -8.18
CA SER A 518 -2.82 -6.87 -8.14
C SER A 518 -3.42 -6.69 -9.54
N ALA A 519 -4.74 -6.53 -9.63
CA ALA A 519 -5.40 -6.04 -10.84
C ALA A 519 -4.72 -4.71 -11.25
N LYS A 520 -4.02 -4.70 -12.39
CA LYS A 520 -3.34 -3.52 -12.89
C LYS A 520 -4.39 -2.60 -13.50
N PHE A 521 -4.58 -1.41 -12.92
CA PHE A 521 -5.12 -0.30 -13.69
C PHE A 521 -4.14 -0.06 -14.84
N LEU A 522 -4.56 -0.36 -16.07
CA LEU A 522 -3.73 -0.23 -17.26
C LEU A 522 -3.89 1.18 -17.79
N ASN A 523 -2.78 1.90 -17.90
CA ASN A 523 -2.78 3.24 -18.49
C ASN A 523 -3.06 3.12 -19.99
N LEU A 524 -4.04 3.88 -20.45
CA LEU A 524 -4.43 4.00 -21.84
C LEU A 524 -4.68 5.47 -22.06
N ASN A 525 -3.65 6.23 -22.44
CA ASN A 525 -3.77 7.66 -22.69
C ASN A 525 -4.17 7.89 -24.15
N PHE A 526 -5.46 8.13 -24.35
CA PHE A 526 -6.07 8.31 -25.65
C PHE A 526 -7.09 9.45 -25.59
N GLY A 527 -7.13 10.35 -26.56
CA GLY A 527 -8.08 11.46 -26.54
C GLY A 527 -8.55 11.89 -27.92
N ILE A 528 -9.80 12.35 -27.98
CA ILE A 528 -10.48 12.86 -29.18
C ILE A 528 -11.03 14.23 -28.85
N GLY A 529 -10.79 15.21 -29.73
CA GLY A 529 -11.31 16.57 -29.64
C GLY A 529 -10.62 17.44 -28.59
N GLY A 530 -10.92 18.73 -28.55
CA GLY A 530 -10.22 19.69 -27.67
C GLY A 530 -8.73 19.85 -28.02
N ASN A 531 -7.83 19.61 -27.05
CA ASN A 531 -6.37 19.70 -27.20
C ASN A 531 -5.68 18.36 -27.56
N PHE A 532 -6.44 17.32 -27.92
CA PHE A 532 -5.89 16.00 -28.22
C PHE A 532 -5.60 15.79 -29.72
N PRO A 533 -4.68 14.87 -30.10
CA PRO A 533 -4.20 14.73 -31.48
C PRO A 533 -5.27 14.33 -32.51
N ILE A 534 -6.35 13.69 -32.07
CA ILE A 534 -7.44 13.24 -32.94
C ILE A 534 -8.56 14.28 -32.85
N ALA A 535 -8.90 14.93 -33.95
CA ALA A 535 -9.99 15.90 -33.98
C ALA A 535 -11.35 15.24 -33.69
N TYR A 536 -12.28 16.01 -33.09
CA TYR A 536 -13.65 15.54 -32.92
C TYR A 536 -14.31 15.35 -34.29
N PRO A 537 -14.94 14.18 -34.57
CA PRO A 537 -15.48 13.91 -35.90
C PRO A 537 -16.66 14.83 -36.24
N THR A 538 -16.87 15.08 -37.53
CA THR A 538 -18.05 15.78 -38.05
C THR A 538 -18.85 14.83 -38.93
N SER A 539 -20.18 14.86 -38.84
CA SER A 539 -21.07 14.03 -39.66
C SER A 539 -22.32 14.80 -40.08
N ASN A 540 -22.74 14.56 -41.31
CA ASN A 540 -23.99 15.12 -41.88
C ASN A 540 -25.20 14.21 -41.60
N THR A 541 -25.00 13.05 -40.98
CA THR A 541 -26.06 12.09 -40.64
C THR A 541 -25.88 11.56 -39.22
N SER A 542 -26.95 11.57 -38.43
CA SER A 542 -26.96 11.05 -37.05
C SER A 542 -27.21 9.52 -36.98
N SER A 543 -27.49 8.87 -38.10
CA SER A 543 -27.84 7.44 -38.17
C SER A 543 -26.65 6.49 -38.34
N ILE A 544 -25.45 7.02 -38.60
CA ILE A 544 -24.21 6.26 -38.81
C ILE A 544 -23.16 6.78 -37.82
N SER A 545 -22.34 5.89 -37.27
CA SER A 545 -21.25 6.31 -36.37
C SER A 545 -20.23 7.14 -37.16
N ALA A 546 -19.93 8.33 -36.66
CA ALA A 546 -18.99 9.26 -37.28
C ALA A 546 -17.53 8.81 -37.09
N LEU A 547 -17.26 8.07 -36.01
CA LEU A 547 -15.97 7.42 -35.76
C LEU A 547 -16.19 6.15 -34.94
N THR A 548 -15.42 5.10 -35.26
CA THR A 548 -15.43 3.83 -34.53
C THR A 548 -14.02 3.51 -34.03
N LEU A 549 -13.90 3.21 -32.74
CA LEU A 549 -12.67 2.76 -32.11
C LEU A 549 -12.84 1.34 -31.59
N LYS A 550 -11.75 0.58 -31.59
CA LYS A 550 -11.73 -0.79 -31.08
C LYS A 550 -10.49 -0.97 -30.22
N PHE A 551 -10.68 -1.47 -29.02
CA PHE A 551 -9.64 -1.85 -28.08
C PHE A 551 -9.78 -3.33 -27.77
N SER A 552 -8.68 -4.07 -27.81
CA SER A 552 -8.66 -5.50 -27.50
C SER A 552 -7.47 -5.81 -26.59
N ASP A 553 -7.72 -6.64 -25.59
CA ASP A 553 -6.73 -7.11 -24.62
C ASP A 553 -7.04 -8.58 -24.36
N ALA A 554 -6.15 -9.48 -24.78
CA ALA A 554 -6.33 -10.93 -24.65
C ALA A 554 -6.38 -11.39 -23.18
N THR A 555 -5.87 -10.59 -22.25
CA THR A 555 -5.88 -10.88 -20.81
C THR A 555 -7.11 -10.32 -20.10
N ALA A 556 -7.91 -9.50 -20.79
CA ALA A 556 -9.08 -8.86 -20.20
C ALA A 556 -10.27 -9.83 -20.08
N SER A 557 -10.87 -9.90 -18.89
CA SER A 557 -12.21 -10.48 -18.70
C SER A 557 -13.32 -9.43 -18.75
N ILE A 558 -12.96 -8.16 -18.49
CA ILE A 558 -13.83 -7.00 -18.53
C ILE A 558 -13.06 -5.76 -19.02
N PHE A 559 -13.75 -4.68 -19.34
CA PHE A 559 -13.21 -3.34 -19.58
C PHE A 559 -13.99 -2.32 -18.74
N ALA A 560 -13.37 -1.79 -17.71
CA ALA A 560 -13.87 -0.63 -16.97
C ALA A 560 -13.06 0.61 -17.39
N LEU A 561 -13.53 1.32 -18.43
CA LEU A 561 -12.84 2.49 -18.98
C LEU A 561 -12.91 3.68 -18.02
N GLN A 562 -11.81 4.42 -17.86
CA GLN A 562 -11.78 5.68 -17.15
C GLN A 562 -11.73 6.83 -18.16
N PHE A 563 -12.78 7.64 -18.19
CA PHE A 563 -12.81 8.87 -18.98
C PHE A 563 -12.28 10.04 -18.14
N ALA A 564 -11.47 10.88 -18.77
CA ALA A 564 -11.05 12.19 -18.31
C ALA A 564 -11.50 13.25 -19.32
N ASN A 565 -11.81 14.46 -18.85
CA ASN A 565 -12.21 15.59 -19.69
C ASN A 565 -13.32 15.26 -20.71
N PHE A 566 -14.30 14.43 -20.32
CA PHE A 566 -15.44 14.09 -21.16
C PHE A 566 -16.37 15.29 -21.29
N SER A 567 -16.51 15.81 -22.51
CA SER A 567 -17.34 16.96 -22.83
C SER A 567 -17.83 16.83 -24.26
N LEU A 568 -19.02 16.25 -24.44
CA LEU A 568 -19.67 16.12 -25.74
C LEU A 568 -20.79 17.15 -25.90
N PRO A 569 -21.17 17.50 -27.13
CA PRO A 569 -22.42 18.24 -27.36
C PRO A 569 -23.61 17.51 -26.70
N PRO A 570 -24.62 18.23 -26.17
CA PRO A 570 -25.74 17.61 -25.45
C PRO A 570 -26.54 16.57 -26.24
N THR A 571 -26.53 16.69 -27.57
CA THR A 571 -27.22 15.81 -28.53
C THR A 571 -26.39 14.61 -28.98
N ASP A 572 -25.10 14.61 -28.69
CA ASP A 572 -24.15 13.60 -29.14
C ASP A 572 -23.99 12.50 -28.08
N TYR A 573 -23.54 11.33 -28.50
CA TYR A 573 -23.36 10.21 -27.59
C TYR A 573 -22.31 9.21 -28.05
N LEU A 574 -21.75 8.47 -27.08
CA LEU A 574 -20.93 7.30 -27.35
C LEU A 574 -21.76 6.03 -27.19
N VAL A 575 -21.45 5.01 -27.98
CA VAL A 575 -21.96 3.65 -27.80
C VAL A 575 -20.80 2.71 -27.50
N LEU A 576 -20.80 2.10 -26.31
CA LEU A 576 -19.85 1.06 -25.92
C LEU A 576 -20.45 -0.32 -26.23
N GLN A 577 -19.71 -1.17 -26.93
CA GLN A 577 -20.10 -2.54 -27.27
C GLN A 577 -18.98 -3.52 -26.91
N SER A 578 -19.32 -4.75 -26.56
CA SER A 578 -18.31 -5.81 -26.44
C SER A 578 -17.96 -6.34 -27.83
N LEU A 579 -16.66 -6.57 -28.07
CA LEU A 579 -16.18 -7.22 -29.29
C LEU A 579 -16.30 -8.75 -29.25
N THR A 580 -16.42 -9.32 -28.05
CA THR A 580 -16.35 -10.77 -27.84
C THR A 580 -17.64 -11.35 -27.26
N ASP A 581 -18.50 -10.50 -26.72
CA ASP A 581 -19.80 -10.89 -26.18
C ASP A 581 -20.95 -10.34 -27.06
N PRO A 582 -21.49 -11.16 -27.98
CA PRO A 582 -22.60 -10.73 -28.84
C PRO A 582 -23.93 -10.57 -28.08
N THR A 583 -24.02 -11.05 -26.84
CA THR A 583 -25.21 -10.90 -25.99
C THR A 583 -25.19 -9.59 -25.19
N PHE A 584 -24.05 -8.90 -25.18
CA PHE A 584 -23.92 -7.63 -24.48
C PHE A 584 -24.71 -6.54 -25.21
N LYS A 585 -25.83 -6.12 -24.61
CA LYS A 585 -26.55 -4.93 -25.05
C LYS A 585 -25.65 -3.71 -24.86
N SER A 586 -25.47 -2.94 -25.92
CA SER A 586 -24.61 -1.75 -25.91
C SER A 586 -24.99 -0.74 -24.81
N ILE A 587 -24.01 0.03 -24.36
CA ILE A 587 -24.20 1.13 -23.42
C ILE A 587 -24.12 2.43 -24.18
N GLN A 588 -25.09 3.33 -23.95
CA GLN A 588 -25.08 4.67 -24.52
C GLN A 588 -24.67 5.68 -23.45
N LEU A 589 -23.66 6.50 -23.74
CA LEU A 589 -23.19 7.60 -22.90
C LEU A 589 -23.57 8.92 -23.58
N LEU A 590 -24.62 9.57 -23.09
CA LEU A 590 -25.15 10.82 -23.66
C LEU A 590 -24.37 12.03 -23.15
N GLY A 591 -24.03 12.96 -24.05
CA GLY A 591 -23.32 14.21 -23.70
C GLY A 591 -24.10 15.11 -22.75
N SER A 592 -25.44 15.01 -22.73
CA SER A 592 -26.31 15.70 -21.77
C SER A 592 -26.29 15.10 -20.36
N GLN A 593 -25.77 13.88 -20.19
CA GLN A 593 -25.79 13.15 -18.91
C GLN A 593 -24.40 12.98 -18.30
N TYR A 594 -23.37 12.86 -19.13
CA TYR A 594 -22.00 12.59 -18.69
C TYR A 594 -21.10 13.79 -18.97
N PHE A 595 -20.32 14.20 -17.97
CA PHE A 595 -19.34 15.29 -18.08
C PHE A 595 -18.12 15.05 -17.17
N GLY A 596 -16.98 15.64 -17.52
CA GLY A 596 -15.77 15.63 -16.69
C GLY A 596 -15.10 14.25 -16.59
N LYS A 597 -14.64 13.88 -15.38
CA LYS A 597 -13.94 12.63 -15.11
C LYS A 597 -14.90 11.62 -14.49
N PHE A 598 -15.02 10.43 -15.09
CA PHE A 598 -15.84 9.35 -14.53
C PHE A 598 -15.35 7.97 -15.02
N ASN A 599 -15.77 6.92 -14.33
CA ASN A 599 -15.57 5.55 -14.80
C ASN A 599 -16.81 5.11 -15.58
N ALA A 600 -16.62 4.65 -16.81
CA ALA A 600 -17.73 4.15 -17.60
C ALA A 600 -18.27 2.83 -17.02
N PRO A 601 -19.54 2.49 -17.29
CA PRO A 601 -20.07 1.19 -16.95
C PRO A 601 -19.26 0.08 -17.62
N ILE A 602 -19.15 -1.07 -16.93
CA ILE A 602 -18.21 -2.12 -17.28
C ILE A 602 -18.69 -2.87 -18.54
N VAL A 603 -17.79 -3.08 -19.51
CA VAL A 603 -18.04 -3.88 -20.71
C VAL A 603 -17.38 -5.25 -20.55
N PRO A 604 -18.11 -6.39 -20.63
CA PRO A 604 -17.51 -7.70 -20.48
C PRO A 604 -16.74 -8.14 -21.73
N GLY A 605 -15.72 -8.98 -21.52
CA GLY A 605 -14.97 -9.67 -22.58
C GLY A 605 -13.59 -9.07 -22.88
N GLN A 606 -12.93 -9.64 -23.89
CA GLN A 606 -11.54 -9.34 -24.27
C GLN A 606 -11.40 -8.15 -25.23
N GLY A 607 -12.47 -7.38 -25.45
CA GLY A 607 -12.39 -6.16 -26.24
C GLY A 607 -13.64 -5.31 -26.17
N VAL A 608 -13.46 -4.01 -26.35
CA VAL A 608 -14.50 -2.99 -26.36
C VAL A 608 -14.44 -2.18 -27.65
N ARG A 609 -15.60 -1.95 -28.24
CA ARG A 609 -15.83 -1.03 -29.37
C ARG A 609 -16.50 0.22 -28.86
N ILE A 610 -16.02 1.38 -29.31
CA ILE A 610 -16.58 2.70 -28.98
C ILE A 610 -17.00 3.37 -30.28
N ASP A 611 -18.30 3.57 -30.48
CA ASP A 611 -18.85 4.29 -31.62
C ASP A 611 -19.26 5.71 -31.20
N ILE A 612 -18.84 6.72 -31.95
CA ILE A 612 -19.19 8.13 -31.72
C ILE A 612 -20.32 8.52 -32.68
N TYR A 613 -21.41 9.05 -32.14
CA TYR A 613 -22.51 9.62 -32.91
C TYR A 613 -22.57 11.12 -32.67
N THR A 614 -22.46 11.88 -33.75
CA THR A 614 -22.49 13.34 -33.74
C THR A 614 -23.28 13.86 -34.94
N SER A 615 -23.88 15.03 -34.75
CA SER A 615 -24.56 15.79 -35.82
C SER A 615 -23.84 17.10 -36.16
N LEU A 616 -22.61 17.28 -35.64
CA LEU A 616 -21.80 18.46 -35.94
C LEU A 616 -21.32 18.44 -37.38
N THR A 617 -21.50 19.56 -38.06
CA THR A 617 -21.07 19.79 -39.45
C THR A 617 -19.80 20.64 -39.55
N SER A 618 -19.24 21.10 -38.42
CA SER A 618 -18.01 21.89 -38.35
C SER A 618 -17.11 21.44 -37.17
N PRO A 619 -15.78 21.64 -37.27
CA PRO A 619 -14.84 21.27 -36.21
C PRO A 619 -15.16 21.99 -34.90
N SER A 620 -15.06 21.28 -33.77
CA SER A 620 -15.39 21.83 -32.45
C SER A 620 -14.31 21.52 -31.41
N THR A 621 -14.35 22.23 -30.28
CA THR A 621 -13.48 22.00 -29.13
C THR A 621 -13.99 20.91 -28.17
N PHE A 622 -15.13 20.27 -28.49
CA PHE A 622 -15.67 19.16 -27.70
C PHE A 622 -14.80 17.92 -27.84
N GLY A 623 -14.81 17.04 -26.84
CA GLY A 623 -13.92 15.91 -26.80
C GLY A 623 -14.01 15.06 -25.55
N PHE A 624 -13.21 14.01 -25.50
CA PHE A 624 -13.00 13.19 -24.31
C PHE A 624 -11.62 12.54 -24.36
N ALA A 625 -11.07 12.24 -23.20
CA ALA A 625 -9.92 11.36 -23.05
C ALA A 625 -10.31 10.09 -22.30
N ILE A 626 -9.66 8.99 -22.64
CA ILE A 626 -9.58 7.79 -21.82
C ILE A 626 -8.16 7.82 -21.24
N THR A 627 -8.02 7.60 -19.93
CA THR A 627 -6.73 7.60 -19.23
C THR A 627 -6.27 6.19 -18.88
N GLY A 628 -7.19 5.23 -18.84
CA GLY A 628 -6.89 3.85 -18.52
C GLY A 628 -8.13 2.98 -18.45
N TYR A 629 -7.91 1.70 -18.20
CA TYR A 629 -8.97 0.74 -17.96
C TYR A 629 -8.56 -0.34 -16.97
N GLN A 630 -9.53 -0.91 -16.26
CA GLN A 630 -9.33 -2.14 -15.51
C GLN A 630 -9.80 -3.31 -16.36
N ASN A 631 -8.97 -4.36 -16.42
CA ASN A 631 -9.17 -5.47 -17.35
C ASN A 631 -9.65 -6.77 -16.68
N ILE A 632 -9.61 -6.85 -15.35
CA ILE A 632 -9.93 -8.07 -14.58
C ILE A 632 -10.81 -7.70 -13.38
N LEU A 633 -11.86 -8.50 -13.13
CA LEU A 633 -12.52 -8.58 -11.83
C LEU A 633 -11.66 -9.48 -10.94
N GLU A 634 -11.24 -8.97 -9.78
CA GLU A 634 -10.36 -9.65 -8.83
C GLU A 634 -11.07 -10.88 -8.23
N ASP A 635 -11.08 -11.98 -9.01
CA ASP A 635 -11.10 -13.41 -8.61
C ASP A 635 -10.63 -14.32 -9.77
N VAL A 636 -9.66 -13.85 -10.57
CA VAL A 636 -8.83 -14.72 -11.43
C VAL A 636 -7.42 -14.90 -10.85
N VAL A 637 -7.05 -14.07 -9.86
CA VAL A 637 -5.70 -14.05 -9.28
C VAL A 637 -5.69 -14.42 -7.80
N ARG A 638 -6.83 -14.34 -7.11
CA ARG A 638 -6.95 -14.82 -5.74
C ARG A 638 -7.01 -16.34 -5.71
N ARG A 639 -5.87 -16.95 -5.34
CA ARG A 639 -5.73 -18.04 -4.36
C ARG A 639 -4.84 -19.18 -4.84
N LYS A 640 -3.65 -19.26 -4.25
CA LYS A 640 -2.86 -20.49 -4.15
C LYS A 640 -2.80 -21.04 -2.73
N ASN A 641 -3.77 -20.73 -1.88
CA ASN A 641 -3.97 -21.40 -0.59
C ASN A 641 -5.47 -21.16 -0.17
N GLY A 642 -6.02 -21.65 0.96
CA GLY A 642 -7.49 -21.72 1.25
C GLY A 642 -8.27 -20.48 1.77
N THR A 643 -9.49 -20.21 1.34
CA THR A 643 -10.63 -21.13 1.35
C THR A 643 -11.56 -20.82 0.18
N THR A 644 -11.61 -21.70 -0.82
CA THR A 644 -12.58 -21.59 -1.91
C THR A 644 -13.98 -21.60 -1.31
N GLU A 645 -14.84 -20.64 -1.71
CA GLU A 645 -16.28 -20.92 -1.68
C GLU A 645 -16.48 -22.14 -2.59
N SER A 646 -17.16 -23.16 -2.07
CA SER A 646 -17.00 -24.51 -2.60
C SER A 646 -18.24 -25.03 -3.29
N LEU A 647 -17.98 -25.64 -4.44
CA LEU A 647 -18.81 -26.68 -5.01
C LEU A 647 -18.75 -27.88 -4.05
N CYS A 648 -19.89 -28.32 -3.57
CA CYS A 648 -20.00 -29.47 -2.68
C CYS A 648 -20.05 -30.76 -3.49
N GLY A 649 -18.91 -31.11 -4.11
CA GLY A 649 -18.83 -32.20 -5.09
C GLY A 649 -18.97 -31.68 -6.51
N THR A 650 -19.95 -32.21 -7.27
CA THR A 650 -20.29 -31.68 -8.59
C THR A 650 -21.11 -30.40 -8.45
N ASP A 651 -20.91 -29.41 -9.34
CA ASP A 651 -21.73 -28.20 -9.35
C ASP A 651 -23.19 -28.54 -9.70
N ASP A 652 -24.04 -28.58 -8.67
CA ASP A 652 -25.48 -28.82 -8.78
C ASP A 652 -26.28 -27.51 -8.89
N SER A 653 -25.59 -26.37 -8.91
CA SER A 653 -26.24 -25.08 -9.12
C SER A 653 -26.84 -25.01 -10.52
N GLN A 654 -27.95 -24.28 -10.65
CA GLN A 654 -28.61 -24.04 -11.94
C GLN A 654 -28.93 -22.55 -12.10
N ASP A 655 -29.02 -22.08 -13.35
CA ASP A 655 -29.40 -20.70 -13.63
C ASP A 655 -30.82 -20.45 -13.07
N ALA A 656 -31.04 -19.27 -12.48
CA ALA A 656 -32.34 -18.92 -11.93
C ALA A 656 -33.51 -19.13 -12.93
N ALA A 657 -33.27 -18.95 -14.23
CA ALA A 657 -34.26 -19.18 -15.29
C ALA A 657 -34.78 -20.63 -15.35
N CYS A 658 -34.01 -21.61 -14.88
CA CYS A 658 -34.43 -23.01 -14.79
C CYS A 658 -35.50 -23.26 -13.72
N PHE A 659 -35.66 -22.32 -12.78
CA PHE A 659 -36.65 -22.42 -11.71
C PHE A 659 -37.96 -21.69 -12.01
N ARG A 660 -38.19 -21.21 -13.24
CA ARG A 660 -39.47 -20.55 -13.61
C ARG A 660 -40.71 -21.39 -13.30
N SER A 661 -40.61 -22.72 -13.37
CA SER A 661 -41.67 -23.66 -13.00
C SER A 661 -41.87 -23.82 -11.49
N ASN A 662 -40.96 -23.29 -10.67
CA ASN A 662 -41.05 -23.19 -9.21
C ASN A 662 -41.19 -21.71 -8.80
N PRO A 663 -42.44 -21.19 -8.73
CA PRO A 663 -42.68 -19.75 -8.51
C PRO A 663 -42.10 -19.22 -7.20
N LYS A 664 -41.99 -20.07 -6.17
CA LYS A 664 -41.47 -19.72 -4.85
C LYS A 664 -39.98 -19.36 -4.93
N LEU A 665 -39.16 -20.25 -5.49
CA LEU A 665 -37.72 -20.03 -5.65
C LEU A 665 -37.45 -18.91 -6.65
N PHE A 666 -38.13 -18.93 -7.80
CA PHE A 666 -37.91 -17.96 -8.86
C PHE A 666 -38.28 -16.53 -8.45
N LYS A 667 -39.45 -16.32 -7.86
CA LYS A 667 -39.88 -14.97 -7.43
C LYS A 667 -38.98 -14.41 -6.34
N SER A 668 -38.55 -15.26 -5.41
CA SER A 668 -37.61 -14.86 -4.35
C SER A 668 -36.27 -14.45 -4.92
N SER A 669 -35.81 -15.14 -5.98
CA SER A 669 -34.54 -14.84 -6.63
C SER A 669 -34.48 -13.42 -7.17
N ASN A 670 -35.62 -12.80 -7.54
CA ASN A 670 -35.65 -11.45 -8.13
C ASN A 670 -35.11 -10.37 -7.18
N ALA A 671 -35.31 -10.53 -5.87
CA ALA A 671 -34.86 -9.59 -4.85
C ALA A 671 -33.33 -9.64 -4.58
N ILE A 672 -32.60 -10.58 -5.19
CA ILE A 672 -31.15 -10.72 -5.09
C ILE A 672 -30.48 -10.02 -6.28
N ALA A 673 -29.48 -9.21 -5.97
CA ALA A 673 -28.67 -8.44 -6.87
C ALA A 673 -27.22 -8.95 -6.93
N ARG A 674 -26.63 -8.84 -8.12
CA ARG A 674 -25.20 -8.86 -8.34
C ARG A 674 -24.66 -7.49 -7.96
N ILE A 675 -23.62 -7.44 -7.13
CA ILE A 675 -22.94 -6.19 -6.83
C ILE A 675 -21.46 -6.26 -7.24
N VAL A 676 -20.94 -5.16 -7.76
CA VAL A 676 -19.52 -4.99 -8.09
C VAL A 676 -19.03 -3.75 -7.38
N ILE A 677 -18.05 -3.93 -6.49
CA ILE A 677 -17.52 -2.88 -5.65
C ILE A 677 -16.17 -2.44 -6.20
N LYS A 678 -15.94 -1.13 -6.24
CA LYS A 678 -14.64 -0.55 -6.57
C LYS A 678 -13.96 0.00 -5.32
N ARG A 679 -12.81 -0.57 -4.97
CA ARG A 679 -11.97 -0.16 -3.82
C ARG A 679 -10.52 -0.09 -4.25
N ASP A 680 -9.81 1.01 -3.95
CA ASP A 680 -8.36 1.17 -4.16
C ASP A 680 -7.79 0.68 -5.50
N LYS A 681 -8.54 0.91 -6.59
CA LYS A 681 -8.23 0.49 -7.98
C LYS A 681 -8.39 -1.01 -8.27
N THR A 682 -9.06 -1.76 -7.40
CA THR A 682 -9.54 -3.11 -7.70
C THR A 682 -11.06 -3.12 -7.87
N LEU A 683 -11.54 -4.13 -8.60
CA LEU A 683 -12.98 -4.41 -8.76
C LEU A 683 -13.20 -5.84 -8.31
N PHE A 684 -14.13 -6.08 -7.39
CA PHE A 684 -14.51 -7.43 -6.97
C PHE A 684 -16.03 -7.53 -6.90
N GLY A 685 -16.55 -8.75 -7.03
CA GLY A 685 -17.97 -9.04 -7.01
C GLY A 685 -18.42 -9.55 -5.65
N CYS A 686 -19.68 -9.27 -5.32
CA CYS A 686 -20.40 -9.91 -4.22
C CYS A 686 -21.87 -10.08 -4.60
N THR A 687 -22.64 -10.68 -3.70
CA THR A 687 -24.09 -10.77 -3.78
C THR A 687 -24.75 -9.90 -2.71
N ALA A 688 -25.90 -9.31 -3.02
CA ALA A 688 -26.71 -8.54 -2.07
C ALA A 688 -28.20 -8.80 -2.28
N TRP A 689 -29.04 -8.48 -1.30
CA TRP A 689 -30.48 -8.76 -1.41
C TRP A 689 -31.36 -7.76 -0.66
N LEU A 690 -32.56 -7.51 -1.20
CA LEU A 690 -33.52 -6.54 -0.66
C LEU A 690 -34.22 -7.10 0.59
N HIS A 691 -34.13 -6.38 1.71
CA HIS A 691 -34.78 -6.70 2.99
C HIS A 691 -35.91 -5.70 3.28
N GLY A 692 -37.14 -6.22 3.38
CA GLY A 692 -38.31 -5.40 3.66
C GLY A 692 -38.70 -4.46 2.52
N CYS A 693 -39.69 -3.61 2.75
CA CYS A 693 -40.32 -2.82 1.68
C CYS A 693 -39.75 -1.41 1.48
N GLU A 694 -38.74 -1.02 2.26
CA GLU A 694 -38.23 0.35 2.29
C GLU A 694 -36.95 0.54 1.47
N GLY A 695 -36.59 -0.44 0.63
CA GLY A 695 -35.38 -0.38 -0.21
C GLY A 695 -34.08 -0.70 0.52
N HIS A 696 -34.12 -1.32 1.70
CA HIS A 696 -32.89 -1.77 2.38
C HIS A 696 -32.28 -2.95 1.63
N LEU A 697 -30.98 -2.90 1.37
CA LEU A 697 -30.21 -3.95 0.71
C LEU A 697 -29.13 -4.44 1.67
N ILE A 698 -29.04 -5.75 1.87
CA ILE A 698 -28.09 -6.40 2.79
C ILE A 698 -27.01 -7.14 2.01
N THR A 699 -25.76 -7.02 2.44
CA THR A 699 -24.60 -7.80 2.01
C THR A 699 -23.61 -7.99 3.17
N ASN A 700 -22.45 -8.60 2.96
CA ASN A 700 -21.42 -8.72 3.99
C ASN A 700 -20.70 -7.40 4.28
N ASN A 701 -20.14 -7.25 5.49
CA ASN A 701 -19.28 -6.11 5.82
C ASN A 701 -18.02 -6.15 4.97
N HIS A 702 -17.40 -7.31 4.79
CA HIS A 702 -16.19 -7.40 3.95
C HIS A 702 -16.44 -7.07 2.45
N CYS A 703 -17.70 -7.11 1.99
CA CYS A 703 -18.09 -6.65 0.67
C CYS A 703 -18.21 -5.12 0.61
N ILE A 704 -18.96 -4.50 1.54
CA ILE A 704 -19.12 -3.04 1.65
C ILE A 704 -18.76 -2.64 3.09
N HIS A 705 -17.58 -2.06 3.29
CA HIS A 705 -17.09 -1.70 4.63
C HIS A 705 -17.72 -0.40 5.13
N ASP A 706 -17.92 0.56 4.24
CA ASP A 706 -18.24 1.93 4.59
C ASP A 706 -19.11 2.64 3.53
N SER A 707 -19.32 3.94 3.73
CA SER A 707 -20.08 4.77 2.81
C SER A 707 -19.41 5.00 1.45
N ILE A 708 -18.08 4.93 1.38
CA ILE A 708 -17.32 5.11 0.15
C ILE A 708 -17.52 3.88 -0.74
N ASP A 709 -17.38 2.69 -0.17
CA ASP A 709 -17.69 1.43 -0.86
C ASP A 709 -19.14 1.42 -1.36
N ALA A 710 -20.10 1.86 -0.53
CA ALA A 710 -21.51 1.92 -0.92
C ALA A 710 -21.75 2.82 -2.13
N GLN A 711 -21.12 4.00 -2.18
CA GLN A 711 -21.19 4.91 -3.33
C GLN A 711 -20.49 4.35 -4.58
N ASN A 712 -19.43 3.55 -4.38
CA ASN A 712 -18.64 2.93 -5.45
C ASN A 712 -19.18 1.54 -5.87
N THR A 713 -20.34 1.14 -5.38
CA THR A 713 -20.96 -0.15 -5.69
C THR A 713 -21.91 -0.05 -6.87
N GLN A 714 -21.66 -0.83 -7.93
CA GLN A 714 -22.64 -1.07 -8.99
C GLN A 714 -23.59 -2.18 -8.57
N ILE A 715 -24.90 -1.94 -8.68
CA ILE A 715 -25.94 -2.88 -8.26
C ILE A 715 -26.77 -3.29 -9.47
N GLU A 716 -26.93 -4.59 -9.69
CA GLU A 716 -27.60 -5.14 -10.86
C GLU A 716 -28.56 -6.27 -10.48
N PHE A 717 -29.85 -6.07 -10.74
CA PHE A 717 -30.90 -7.05 -10.50
C PHE A 717 -31.16 -7.88 -11.76
N LEU A 718 -31.75 -9.07 -11.60
CA LEU A 718 -32.18 -9.92 -12.73
C LEU A 718 -31.06 -10.29 -13.73
N ALA A 719 -29.79 -10.29 -13.30
CA ALA A 719 -28.68 -10.76 -14.13
C ALA A 719 -28.72 -12.31 -14.23
N GLN A 720 -29.41 -12.85 -15.23
CA GLN A 720 -29.68 -14.28 -15.40
C GLN A 720 -30.10 -14.59 -16.84
N ALA A 721 -30.16 -15.87 -17.22
CA ALA A 721 -30.58 -16.25 -18.57
C ALA A 721 -32.05 -15.87 -18.86
N GLY A 722 -32.36 -15.58 -20.13
CA GLY A 722 -33.74 -15.34 -20.56
C GLY A 722 -34.62 -16.59 -20.45
N GLN A 723 -34.06 -17.76 -20.71
CA GLN A 723 -34.69 -19.08 -20.56
C GLN A 723 -33.67 -20.05 -19.96
N CYS A 724 -34.14 -21.17 -19.40
CA CYS A 724 -33.23 -22.21 -18.89
C CYS A 724 -32.27 -22.66 -20.00
N PRO A 725 -30.95 -22.56 -19.82
CA PRO A 725 -29.99 -22.96 -20.84
C PRO A 725 -30.14 -24.46 -21.19
N PRO A 726 -30.16 -24.84 -22.47
CA PRO A 726 -30.19 -26.25 -22.86
C PRO A 726 -28.86 -26.95 -22.50
N PRO A 727 -28.82 -28.30 -22.44
CA PRO A 727 -27.60 -29.05 -22.07
C PRO A 727 -26.37 -28.76 -22.94
N ASN A 728 -26.58 -28.34 -24.20
CA ASN A 728 -25.52 -28.03 -25.16
C ASN A 728 -25.38 -26.51 -25.38
N ALA A 729 -25.81 -25.70 -24.41
CA ALA A 729 -25.73 -24.25 -24.49
C ALA A 729 -24.28 -23.76 -24.67
N ASN A 730 -24.09 -22.74 -25.50
CA ASN A 730 -22.77 -22.10 -25.62
C ASN A 730 -22.45 -21.25 -24.38
N ALA A 731 -21.19 -20.84 -24.21
CA ALA A 731 -20.74 -20.07 -23.04
C ALA A 731 -21.51 -18.75 -22.82
N ALA A 732 -22.07 -18.14 -23.88
CA ALA A 732 -22.86 -16.92 -23.74
C ALA A 732 -24.27 -17.20 -23.18
N GLN A 733 -24.84 -18.37 -23.49
CA GLN A 733 -26.14 -18.84 -22.98
C GLN A 733 -26.05 -19.40 -21.56
N LEU A 734 -24.88 -19.91 -21.14
CA LEU A 734 -24.66 -20.49 -19.82
C LEU A 734 -24.50 -19.45 -18.70
N CYS A 735 -24.40 -18.15 -19.04
CA CYS A 735 -24.21 -17.04 -18.10
C CYS A 735 -23.03 -17.21 -17.12
N ASN A 736 -22.08 -18.11 -17.40
CA ASN A 736 -21.03 -18.58 -16.50
C ASN A 736 -19.67 -17.90 -16.77
N ARG A 737 -19.72 -16.59 -17.04
CA ARG A 737 -18.55 -15.73 -17.15
C ARG A 737 -18.84 -14.40 -16.45
N PRO A 738 -17.81 -13.67 -15.99
CA PRO A 738 -18.02 -12.44 -15.23
C PRO A 738 -18.88 -11.44 -16.02
N LEU A 739 -19.91 -10.92 -15.37
CA LEU A 739 -20.89 -9.98 -15.90
C LEU A 739 -21.73 -10.48 -17.09
N ALA A 740 -21.73 -11.78 -17.38
CA ALA A 740 -22.65 -12.34 -18.37
C ALA A 740 -24.11 -12.19 -17.95
N CYS A 741 -24.98 -12.22 -18.96
CA CYS A 741 -26.43 -12.13 -18.83
C CYS A 741 -26.84 -10.86 -18.08
N ARG A 742 -26.74 -9.75 -18.80
CA ARG A 742 -26.99 -8.40 -18.29
C ARG A 742 -28.37 -8.31 -17.65
N GLY A 743 -28.39 -7.85 -16.43
CA GLY A 743 -29.58 -7.52 -15.67
C GLY A 743 -29.97 -6.05 -15.82
N GLN A 744 -30.79 -5.59 -14.87
CA GLN A 744 -31.21 -4.21 -14.74
C GLN A 744 -30.32 -3.52 -13.69
N GLN A 745 -29.47 -2.62 -14.16
CA GLN A 745 -28.61 -1.82 -13.29
C GLN A 745 -29.45 -0.75 -12.57
N TYR A 746 -29.26 -0.65 -11.26
CA TYR A 746 -29.80 0.44 -10.47
C TYR A 746 -28.94 1.70 -10.64
N LEU A 747 -29.56 2.81 -11.01
CA LEU A 747 -28.89 4.10 -11.27
C LEU A 747 -29.31 5.20 -10.27
N GLY A 748 -30.15 4.87 -9.29
CA GLY A 748 -30.58 5.82 -8.27
C GLY A 748 -29.53 6.04 -7.18
N PRO A 749 -29.82 6.92 -6.20
CA PRO A 749 -28.93 7.17 -5.07
C PRO A 749 -28.79 5.92 -4.20
N VAL A 750 -27.58 5.73 -3.63
CA VAL A 750 -27.25 4.67 -2.68
C VAL A 750 -26.84 5.33 -1.36
N THR A 751 -27.54 5.02 -0.28
CA THR A 751 -27.27 5.58 1.06
C THR A 751 -26.71 4.49 1.97
N PHE A 752 -25.56 4.71 2.58
CA PHE A 752 -25.05 3.82 3.62
C PHE A 752 -25.88 3.97 4.90
N VAL A 753 -26.32 2.86 5.50
CA VAL A 753 -27.17 2.88 6.71
C VAL A 753 -26.39 2.44 7.93
N TYR A 754 -25.82 1.24 7.88
CA TYR A 754 -25.20 0.63 9.06
C TYR A 754 -24.32 -0.56 8.67
N THR A 755 -23.29 -0.83 9.47
CA THR A 755 -22.47 -2.03 9.31
C THR A 755 -22.09 -2.61 10.68
N ASN A 756 -21.91 -3.93 10.71
CA ASN A 756 -21.43 -4.66 11.87
C ASN A 756 -20.38 -5.68 11.42
N SER A 757 -19.11 -5.39 11.71
CA SER A 757 -17.99 -6.26 11.34
C SER A 757 -17.96 -7.58 12.12
N ALA A 758 -18.46 -7.61 13.36
CA ALA A 758 -18.48 -8.84 14.17
C ALA A 758 -19.51 -9.88 13.67
N LEU A 759 -20.59 -9.42 13.04
CA LEU A 759 -21.60 -10.26 12.39
C LEU A 759 -21.46 -10.25 10.85
N ASP A 760 -20.38 -9.68 10.34
CA ASP A 760 -20.06 -9.52 8.92
C ASP A 760 -21.26 -9.15 8.05
N TYR A 761 -21.97 -8.07 8.37
CA TYR A 761 -23.06 -7.57 7.52
C TYR A 761 -23.09 -6.04 7.40
N THR A 762 -23.54 -5.58 6.24
CA THR A 762 -23.77 -4.17 5.93
C THR A 762 -25.16 -3.97 5.36
N VAL A 763 -25.80 -2.87 5.74
CA VAL A 763 -27.07 -2.40 5.20
C VAL A 763 -26.86 -1.08 4.47
N ILE A 764 -27.29 -1.05 3.22
CA ILE A 764 -27.43 0.17 2.43
C ILE A 764 -28.90 0.37 2.06
N LYS A 765 -29.28 1.58 1.65
CA LYS A 765 -30.65 1.94 1.27
C LYS A 765 -30.70 2.48 -0.15
N LEU A 766 -31.59 1.88 -0.93
CA LEU A 766 -31.95 2.27 -2.29
C LEU A 766 -33.32 2.94 -2.28
N ASP A 767 -33.72 3.51 -3.42
CA ASP A 767 -35.07 4.02 -3.61
C ASP A 767 -36.10 2.89 -3.45
N SER A 768 -37.17 3.14 -2.70
CA SER A 768 -38.20 2.12 -2.41
C SER A 768 -38.91 1.55 -3.65
N SER A 769 -38.88 2.24 -4.80
CA SER A 769 -39.44 1.75 -6.07
C SER A 769 -38.80 0.44 -6.57
N VAL A 770 -37.56 0.16 -6.18
CA VAL A 770 -36.88 -1.11 -6.53
C VAL A 770 -37.64 -2.32 -5.99
N VAL A 771 -38.32 -2.16 -4.85
CA VAL A 771 -39.12 -3.21 -4.23
C VAL A 771 -40.36 -3.55 -5.06
N ALA A 772 -40.98 -2.56 -5.71
CA ALA A 772 -42.12 -2.80 -6.60
C ALA A 772 -41.71 -3.63 -7.83
N SER A 773 -40.49 -3.42 -8.33
CA SER A 773 -39.94 -4.09 -9.51
C SER A 773 -39.39 -5.48 -9.21
N TYR A 774 -38.70 -5.66 -8.08
CA TYR A 774 -37.92 -6.87 -7.79
C TYR A 774 -38.44 -7.66 -6.58
N GLY A 775 -39.36 -7.11 -5.80
CA GLY A 775 -39.80 -7.67 -4.52
C GLY A 775 -38.76 -7.50 -3.41
N PHE A 776 -38.97 -8.19 -2.30
CA PHE A 776 -38.08 -8.20 -1.15
C PHE A 776 -38.13 -9.54 -0.42
N LEU A 777 -37.11 -9.81 0.39
CA LEU A 777 -37.04 -10.97 1.27
C LEU A 777 -37.31 -10.58 2.72
N THR A 778 -37.71 -11.58 3.50
CA THR A 778 -37.92 -11.43 4.94
C THR A 778 -36.96 -12.33 5.71
N MET A 779 -36.29 -11.74 6.69
CA MET A 779 -35.39 -12.45 7.59
C MET A 779 -36.20 -13.16 8.68
N ARG A 780 -35.81 -14.38 9.06
CA ARG A 780 -36.47 -15.14 10.12
C ARG A 780 -35.92 -14.74 11.50
N PRO A 781 -36.72 -14.12 12.39
CA PRO A 781 -36.23 -13.65 13.69
C PRO A 781 -35.73 -14.77 14.62
N THR A 782 -36.30 -15.97 14.49
CA THR A 782 -35.92 -17.14 15.30
C THR A 782 -34.64 -17.82 14.82
N GLY A 783 -34.14 -17.48 13.63
CA GLY A 783 -32.92 -18.09 13.09
C GLY A 783 -33.15 -19.43 12.38
N PRO A 784 -32.06 -20.09 11.96
CA PRO A 784 -32.10 -21.39 11.31
C PRO A 784 -32.43 -22.52 12.30
N ASN A 785 -33.24 -23.49 11.85
CA ASN A 785 -33.48 -24.76 12.53
C ASN A 785 -32.50 -25.82 12.00
N ILE A 786 -31.74 -26.46 12.88
CA ILE A 786 -30.82 -27.53 12.46
C ILE A 786 -31.63 -28.70 11.87
N GLY A 787 -31.20 -29.20 10.72
CA GLY A 787 -31.85 -30.27 9.97
C GLY A 787 -32.92 -29.79 8.98
N GLU A 788 -33.25 -28.50 8.92
CA GLU A 788 -34.21 -28.00 7.94
C GLU A 788 -33.57 -27.88 6.53
N PRO A 789 -34.32 -28.16 5.46
CA PRO A 789 -33.85 -27.99 4.08
C PRO A 789 -33.71 -26.51 3.72
N ALA A 790 -32.65 -26.18 3.00
CA ALA A 790 -32.32 -24.81 2.60
C ALA A 790 -31.92 -24.70 1.12
N TYR A 791 -31.92 -23.48 0.60
CA TYR A 791 -31.38 -23.15 -0.72
C TYR A 791 -30.66 -21.80 -0.65
N ILE A 792 -29.74 -21.55 -1.57
CA ILE A 792 -28.98 -20.31 -1.69
C ILE A 792 -29.19 -19.73 -3.08
N VAL A 793 -29.27 -18.40 -3.15
CA VAL A 793 -29.27 -17.65 -4.42
C VAL A 793 -28.04 -16.76 -4.43
N THR A 794 -27.17 -16.95 -5.42
CA THR A 794 -25.84 -16.33 -5.47
C THR A 794 -25.47 -15.86 -6.88
N HIS A 795 -24.54 -14.90 -6.96
CA HIS A 795 -23.81 -14.50 -8.17
C HIS A 795 -22.33 -14.94 -8.09
N PRO A 796 -22.04 -16.25 -8.24
CA PRO A 796 -20.68 -16.76 -8.15
C PRO A 796 -19.82 -16.12 -9.26
N LYS A 797 -18.62 -15.70 -8.93
CA LYS A 797 -17.63 -15.06 -9.82
C LYS A 797 -18.20 -13.86 -10.61
N ALA A 798 -19.19 -13.17 -10.04
CA ALA A 798 -20.00 -12.15 -10.69
C ALA A 798 -20.71 -12.64 -11.97
N TRP A 799 -21.02 -13.93 -12.06
CA TRP A 799 -21.77 -14.56 -13.16
C TRP A 799 -23.25 -14.20 -13.10
N GLY A 800 -24.02 -14.76 -14.04
CA GLY A 800 -25.47 -14.81 -13.93
C GLY A 800 -25.90 -15.56 -12.67
N LYS A 801 -27.11 -15.26 -12.20
CA LYS A 801 -27.69 -15.75 -10.95
C LYS A 801 -27.81 -17.26 -10.93
N ARG A 802 -27.27 -17.89 -9.89
CA ARG A 802 -27.32 -19.32 -9.65
C ARG A 802 -28.15 -19.62 -8.41
N ILE A 803 -28.89 -20.73 -8.47
CA ILE A 803 -29.63 -21.27 -7.33
C ILE A 803 -29.10 -22.68 -7.07
N SER A 804 -28.64 -22.93 -5.85
CA SER A 804 -28.30 -24.27 -5.36
C SER A 804 -29.26 -24.65 -4.23
N TYR A 805 -29.73 -25.90 -4.24
CA TYR A 805 -30.68 -26.46 -3.26
C TYR A 805 -30.45 -27.95 -2.99
N LYS A 806 -29.44 -28.54 -3.65
CA LYS A 806 -29.06 -29.94 -3.53
C LYS A 806 -27.63 -30.05 -3.02
N ASP A 807 -27.32 -31.21 -2.47
CA ASP A 807 -25.97 -31.68 -2.22
C ASP A 807 -25.83 -33.10 -2.81
N GLY A 808 -24.62 -33.66 -2.78
CA GLY A 808 -24.35 -35.03 -3.26
C GLY A 808 -25.16 -36.15 -2.57
N GLN A 809 -26.03 -35.83 -1.61
CA GLN A 809 -26.90 -36.76 -0.88
C GLN A 809 -28.40 -36.47 -1.09
N GLY A 810 -28.77 -35.44 -1.85
CA GLY A 810 -30.15 -35.06 -2.12
C GLY A 810 -30.43 -33.59 -1.84
N GLN A 811 -31.41 -33.29 -0.99
CA GLN A 811 -31.74 -31.90 -0.63
C GLN A 811 -30.83 -31.44 0.51
N ALA A 812 -30.12 -30.33 0.31
CA ALA A 812 -29.19 -29.82 1.31
C ALA A 812 -29.92 -29.33 2.57
N VAL A 813 -29.39 -29.72 3.74
CA VAL A 813 -29.95 -29.37 5.06
C VAL A 813 -28.96 -28.58 5.90
N LEU A 814 -29.48 -27.75 6.80
CA LEU A 814 -28.67 -27.00 7.75
C LEU A 814 -28.09 -27.91 8.84
N GLN A 815 -26.85 -27.65 9.21
CA GLN A 815 -26.13 -28.41 10.22
C GLN A 815 -25.59 -27.48 11.32
N LYS A 816 -25.34 -28.07 12.50
CA LYS A 816 -24.86 -27.33 13.68
C LYS A 816 -23.43 -26.81 13.46
N ALA A 817 -23.20 -25.53 13.79
CA ALA A 817 -21.89 -24.89 13.82
C ALA A 817 -21.75 -23.97 15.05
N PRO A 818 -20.52 -23.61 15.46
CA PRO A 818 -20.30 -22.62 16.52
C PRO A 818 -20.98 -21.29 16.19
N VAL A 819 -21.61 -20.66 17.18
CA VAL A 819 -22.16 -19.30 17.06
C VAL A 819 -21.01 -18.33 16.73
N PRO A 820 -21.16 -17.40 15.77
CA PRO A 820 -22.40 -16.93 15.14
C PRO A 820 -22.91 -17.72 13.92
N ASN A 821 -22.32 -18.87 13.59
CA ASN A 821 -22.50 -19.56 12.33
C ASN A 821 -23.56 -20.69 12.34
N VAL A 822 -24.09 -20.97 11.16
CA VAL A 822 -24.71 -22.24 10.75
C VAL A 822 -23.92 -22.78 9.55
N LYS A 823 -23.84 -24.11 9.39
CA LYS A 823 -23.11 -24.73 8.26
C LYS A 823 -24.06 -25.52 7.34
N TYR A 824 -23.75 -25.60 6.06
CA TYR A 824 -24.54 -26.28 5.02
C TYR A 824 -23.68 -26.67 3.82
N ASN A 825 -24.19 -27.57 2.98
CA ASN A 825 -23.49 -28.09 1.79
C ASN A 825 -24.19 -27.64 0.49
N LEU A 826 -24.50 -26.34 0.38
CA LEU A 826 -25.05 -25.75 -0.84
C LEU A 826 -23.91 -25.18 -1.69
N ASP A 827 -23.93 -25.39 -3.01
CA ASP A 827 -22.85 -24.92 -3.89
C ASP A 827 -22.71 -23.41 -3.87
N THR A 828 -21.47 -22.97 -3.66
CA THR A 828 -21.02 -21.58 -3.75
C THR A 828 -19.70 -21.54 -4.49
N GLN A 829 -19.32 -20.38 -5.01
CA GLN A 829 -18.00 -20.13 -5.59
C GLN A 829 -17.67 -18.66 -5.39
N ASP A 830 -16.37 -18.33 -5.40
CA ASP A 830 -15.84 -16.99 -5.08
C ASP A 830 -16.76 -15.86 -5.56
N MET A 831 -16.96 -14.81 -4.76
CA MET A 831 -17.98 -13.75 -4.96
C MET A 831 -19.43 -14.13 -4.61
N SER A 832 -19.68 -15.30 -4.00
CA SER A 832 -20.98 -15.65 -3.42
C SER A 832 -21.26 -14.95 -2.09
N SER A 833 -20.25 -14.34 -1.48
CA SER A 833 -20.36 -13.58 -0.24
C SER A 833 -21.50 -12.56 -0.30
N GLY A 834 -22.30 -12.51 0.77
CA GLY A 834 -23.48 -11.68 0.93
C GLY A 834 -24.78 -12.34 0.44
N SER A 835 -24.69 -13.57 -0.07
CA SER A 835 -25.86 -14.33 -0.52
C SER A 835 -26.79 -14.72 0.63
N PRO A 836 -28.12 -14.60 0.46
CA PRO A 836 -29.08 -15.09 1.42
C PRO A 836 -29.21 -16.61 1.33
N VAL A 837 -29.11 -17.28 2.48
CA VAL A 837 -29.52 -18.68 2.64
C VAL A 837 -30.97 -18.68 3.11
N LEU A 838 -31.84 -19.35 2.36
CA LEU A 838 -33.28 -19.36 2.57
C LEU A 838 -33.79 -20.74 2.97
N SER A 839 -34.78 -20.79 3.85
CA SER A 839 -35.46 -22.05 4.18
C SER A 839 -36.39 -22.48 3.05
N MET A 840 -36.30 -23.76 2.67
CA MET A 840 -37.25 -24.36 1.74
C MET A 840 -38.67 -24.47 2.34
N ILE A 841 -38.79 -24.43 3.67
CA ILE A 841 -40.07 -24.53 4.39
C ILE A 841 -40.86 -23.23 4.26
N ASP A 842 -40.35 -22.12 4.78
CA ASP A 842 -41.09 -20.86 4.89
C ASP A 842 -40.58 -19.73 3.99
N ASN A 843 -39.55 -19.99 3.18
CA ASN A 843 -38.98 -19.01 2.24
C ASN A 843 -38.34 -17.77 2.88
N LYS A 844 -37.97 -17.84 4.15
CA LYS A 844 -37.32 -16.74 4.86
C LYS A 844 -35.81 -16.88 4.84
N VAL A 845 -35.12 -15.75 4.89
CA VAL A 845 -33.66 -15.71 5.04
C VAL A 845 -33.32 -16.17 6.45
N ILE A 846 -32.57 -17.25 6.53
CA ILE A 846 -32.19 -17.91 7.77
C ILE A 846 -30.69 -17.74 8.09
N ALA A 847 -29.87 -17.45 7.10
CA ALA A 847 -28.47 -17.07 7.28
C ALA A 847 -27.96 -16.18 6.14
N LEU A 848 -26.86 -15.45 6.40
CA LEU A 848 -26.10 -14.67 5.41
C LEU A 848 -24.79 -15.41 5.13
N HIS A 849 -24.59 -15.88 3.90
CA HIS A 849 -23.36 -16.57 3.51
C HIS A 849 -22.15 -15.63 3.58
N HIS A 850 -21.05 -16.07 4.19
CA HIS A 850 -19.81 -15.27 4.31
C HIS A 850 -18.51 -16.06 4.14
N ALA A 851 -18.56 -17.39 4.24
CA ALA A 851 -17.36 -18.22 4.14
C ALA A 851 -17.70 -19.64 3.67
N GLY A 852 -16.74 -20.31 3.04
CA GLY A 852 -16.80 -21.72 2.67
C GLY A 852 -15.41 -22.34 2.67
N PHE A 853 -15.29 -23.65 2.96
CA PHE A 853 -14.02 -24.41 2.85
C PHE A 853 -14.01 -25.25 1.59
N VAL A 854 -12.82 -25.57 1.05
CA VAL A 854 -12.60 -26.52 -0.05
C VAL A 854 -13.40 -27.82 0.23
N ASP A 855 -14.27 -28.21 -0.70
CA ASP A 855 -15.16 -29.39 -0.62
C ASP A 855 -16.26 -29.36 0.46
N CYS A 856 -16.64 -28.17 0.94
CA CYS A 856 -17.68 -27.94 1.94
C CYS A 856 -17.29 -28.45 3.35
N PRO A 857 -17.89 -27.92 4.44
CA PRO A 857 -19.12 -27.13 4.49
C PRO A 857 -18.93 -25.64 4.21
N ASN A 858 -20.01 -25.01 3.74
CA ASN A 858 -20.20 -23.57 3.65
C ASN A 858 -20.84 -23.04 4.94
N TYR A 859 -20.58 -21.77 5.27
CA TYR A 859 -21.01 -21.12 6.50
C TYR A 859 -21.82 -19.86 6.21
N GLY A 860 -22.80 -19.63 7.08
CA GLY A 860 -23.56 -18.39 7.10
C GLY A 860 -23.78 -17.87 8.51
N ILE A 861 -23.76 -16.55 8.67
CA ILE A 861 -24.11 -15.86 9.91
C ILE A 861 -25.60 -16.01 10.14
N ARG A 862 -26.01 -16.44 11.34
CA ARG A 862 -27.41 -16.72 11.64
C ARG A 862 -28.26 -15.45 11.62
N SER A 863 -29.40 -15.53 10.92
CA SER A 863 -30.36 -14.43 10.79
C SER A 863 -30.90 -13.88 12.12
N ASN A 864 -31.06 -14.70 13.17
CA ASN A 864 -31.54 -14.21 14.47
C ASN A 864 -30.57 -13.21 15.13
N LEU A 865 -29.27 -13.34 14.87
CA LEU A 865 -28.25 -12.43 15.41
C LEU A 865 -28.29 -11.08 14.68
N ILE A 866 -28.35 -11.13 13.34
CA ILE A 866 -28.50 -9.93 12.50
C ILE A 866 -29.82 -9.21 12.82
N TYR A 867 -30.92 -9.96 12.94
CA TYR A 867 -32.23 -9.42 13.29
C TYR A 867 -32.23 -8.74 14.67
N ALA A 868 -31.61 -9.37 15.67
CA ALA A 868 -31.51 -8.80 17.01
C ALA A 868 -30.69 -7.50 17.03
N ASP A 869 -29.59 -7.46 16.27
CA ASP A 869 -28.75 -6.27 16.14
C ASP A 869 -29.47 -5.12 15.42
N LEU A 870 -30.14 -5.40 14.30
CA LEU A 870 -30.97 -4.40 13.60
C LEU A 870 -32.10 -3.89 14.48
N LYS A 871 -32.76 -4.77 15.25
CA LYS A 871 -33.82 -4.39 16.17
C LYS A 871 -33.30 -3.48 17.27
N LYS A 872 -32.15 -3.81 17.85
CA LYS A 872 -31.50 -3.04 18.91
C LYS A 872 -31.17 -1.62 18.45
N ASN A 873 -30.78 -1.46 17.20
CA ASN A 873 -30.41 -0.16 16.62
C ASN A 873 -31.58 0.59 15.96
N ASN A 874 -32.82 0.08 16.03
CA ASN A 874 -33.99 0.64 15.35
C ASN A 874 -33.84 0.75 13.81
N LEU A 875 -33.16 -0.23 13.21
CA LEU A 875 -32.85 -0.27 11.77
C LEU A 875 -33.60 -1.39 11.02
N LEU A 876 -34.59 -2.02 11.67
CA LEU A 876 -35.40 -3.04 11.01
C LEU A 876 -36.36 -2.38 10.00
N PRO A 877 -36.35 -2.79 8.72
CA PRO A 877 -37.29 -2.29 7.74
C PRO A 877 -38.70 -2.80 8.00
N SER A 878 -39.69 -2.00 7.62
CA SER A 878 -41.08 -2.46 7.58
C SER A 878 -41.26 -3.59 6.56
N TYR A 879 -42.22 -4.48 6.84
CA TYR A 879 -42.68 -5.51 5.91
C TYR A 879 -44.06 -5.12 5.38
N CYS A 880 -44.09 -4.40 4.25
CA CYS A 880 -45.33 -3.99 3.62
C CYS A 880 -46.01 -5.22 3.01
N GLY A 881 -47.29 -5.42 3.31
CA GLY A 881 -48.05 -6.58 2.82
C GLY A 881 -48.40 -7.63 3.89
N LYS A 882 -48.69 -7.23 5.13
CA LYS A 882 -49.64 -7.95 5.97
C LYS A 882 -50.99 -7.25 5.94
N SER A 883 -51.92 -7.83 5.19
CA SER A 883 -53.14 -8.31 5.83
C SER A 883 -53.05 -9.82 5.87
#